data_AF-A0A1M3HGN9-F1
#
_entry.id   AF-A0A1M3HGN9-F1
#
_cell.length_a   1.000
_cell.length_b   1.000
_cell.length_c   1.000
_cell.angle_alpha   90.00
_cell.angle_beta   90.00
_cell.angle_gamma   90.00
#
_symmetry.space_group_name_H-M   'P 1'
#
loop_
_entity.id
_entity.type
_entity.pdbx_description
1 polymer ?
#
loop_
_entity_poly.entity_id
_entity_poly.type
_entity_poly.pdbx_seq_one_letter_code
_entity_poly.pdbx_strand_id
1 'polypeptide(L)'
;MGTSGKPRALLWWAALLYTAFVVYGSLVPLKFHALPWDEAVARFDAIPFLKLGIGSRADWVANLLLFIPLSFLWMGALSAGRSRLRRGLATLALIPAATALSIGIEFTQLFFPQRTVSQNDIFAEALGGIVGVLAWWGAGGRFVDWLQSWQHTHARAALAERLAWAYLAGVLVYNVLPLDLTISLVEIFHKWQDGKVNLIPFGRLPGDAAYALYEIATDALIWVPLALLWRLDGTRSAWRAWGMALATAVALEIMQLFVFSRVSDVTDLFTAAAGTALGSFAGGWLAAREAPVGQPLRAGAVPVYAGGAAGWLPFALAAGWLSVLLFVFWFPFDFRTDGAFIKSRLDFLQRVPFEVYYIGTEYRAITEVLRKTLFFAPLGGLLAWGVARQPWRWRGPLFALAMLVLAGMPAVIELGQVMLPHKIVDTTDWLLAWLGGLAGYGMARRMLRAPRHAVSARTAVDTAAVFPHAAPGARWHLPLMLGGLTVLFWSAAHAPFMPYNVRELLRHDAPWLSALLLALACYWLAVWPVWLARRRVSGLLRQGQLPLGLLLYGGMAFLLLAAAVPDESLHDLAGSPVRHWPGQWELGLRWVALLAVPGALLYLAAQTVRRWRGRRLGAGHFWAAVPVLLLAYWGIVVQAATDNLTELMATPRPLAFAALCAWLYVLFLAAAWLASPLSAAQRTRQLAGVLASLPLATWFLHLGLAGEIDKYGQQFSALQFLLSADRQHYAAQPIVWLRYSALHVLVIAALASLQWPHFRATPRLHSQAPHASH
;
A
#
# COMPACT_ATOMS: atom_id res chain seq x y z
N MET A 1 4.59 20.18 31.78
CA MET A 1 3.47 20.69 30.95
C MET A 1 3.90 20.66 29.49
N GLY A 2 3.56 19.59 28.76
CA GLY A 2 3.89 19.46 27.34
C GLY A 2 2.88 20.22 26.50
N THR A 3 3.34 21.12 25.63
CA THR A 3 2.49 21.78 24.63
C THR A 3 1.83 20.71 23.77
N SER A 4 0.56 20.42 24.04
CA SER A 4 -0.28 19.59 23.17
C SER A 4 -0.42 20.34 21.85
N GLY A 5 0.39 19.99 20.85
CA GLY A 5 0.18 20.49 19.50
C GLY A 5 -1.28 20.20 19.14
N LYS A 6 -2.02 21.20 18.68
CA LYS A 6 -3.40 21.03 18.23
C LYS A 6 -3.34 20.50 16.80
N PRO A 7 -3.33 19.17 16.53
CA PRO A 7 -3.22 18.64 15.16
C PRO A 7 -4.32 19.19 14.26
N ARG A 8 -5.47 19.56 14.85
CA ARG A 8 -6.60 20.15 14.14
C ARG A 8 -6.27 21.51 13.52
N ALA A 9 -5.58 22.40 14.22
CA ALA A 9 -5.24 23.72 13.66
C ALA A 9 -4.33 23.56 12.43
N LEU A 10 -3.38 22.63 12.51
CA LEU A 10 -2.51 22.30 11.37
C LEU A 10 -3.30 21.70 10.20
N LEU A 11 -4.26 20.79 10.47
CA LEU A 11 -5.13 20.21 9.43
C LEU A 11 -6.03 21.26 8.79
N TRP A 12 -6.53 22.24 9.57
CA TRP A 12 -7.31 23.36 9.03
C TRP A 12 -6.47 24.23 8.10
N TRP A 13 -5.27 24.64 8.52
CA TRP A 13 -4.37 25.40 7.65
C TRP A 13 -3.97 24.61 6.41
N ALA A 14 -3.66 23.31 6.56
CA ALA A 14 -3.35 22.45 5.43
C ALA A 14 -4.54 22.33 4.46
N ALA A 15 -5.76 22.17 4.96
CA ALA A 15 -6.96 22.09 4.12
C ALA A 15 -7.21 23.41 3.38
N LEU A 16 -7.07 24.56 4.04
CA LEU A 16 -7.24 25.87 3.42
C LEU A 16 -6.18 26.17 2.36
N LEU A 17 -4.90 25.96 2.69
CA LEU A 17 -3.79 26.15 1.75
C LEU A 17 -3.92 25.22 0.55
N TYR A 18 -4.32 23.97 0.78
CA TYR A 18 -4.53 23.01 -0.31
C TYR A 18 -5.75 23.36 -1.15
N THR A 19 -6.84 23.87 -0.56
CA THR A 19 -7.99 24.38 -1.32
C THR A 19 -7.59 25.55 -2.22
N ALA A 20 -6.80 26.49 -1.68
CA ALA A 20 -6.27 27.61 -2.46
C ALA A 20 -5.34 27.12 -3.59
N PHE A 21 -4.50 26.11 -3.32
CA PHE A 21 -3.65 25.48 -4.33
C PHE A 21 -4.47 24.83 -5.45
N VAL A 22 -5.53 24.10 -5.12
CA VAL A 22 -6.43 23.47 -6.12
C VAL A 22 -7.07 24.55 -7.00
N VAL A 23 -7.71 25.56 -6.39
CA VAL A 23 -8.36 26.64 -7.13
C VAL A 23 -7.36 27.41 -8.00
N TYR A 24 -6.21 27.77 -7.44
CA TYR A 24 -5.17 28.48 -8.17
C TYR A 24 -4.63 27.65 -9.34
N GLY A 25 -4.26 26.38 -9.06
CA GLY A 25 -3.70 25.45 -10.04
C GLY A 25 -4.64 25.16 -11.20
N SER A 26 -5.96 25.20 -10.98
CA SER A 26 -6.96 25.05 -12.03
C SER A 26 -7.20 26.32 -12.87
N LEU A 27 -6.75 27.50 -12.42
CA LEU A 27 -6.99 28.79 -13.09
C LEU A 27 -5.75 29.42 -13.75
N VAL A 28 -4.53 29.04 -13.36
CA VAL A 28 -3.27 29.46 -14.04
C VAL A 28 -3.39 29.25 -15.57
N PRO A 29 -2.92 30.13 -16.46
CA PRO A 29 -2.08 31.29 -16.22
C PRO A 29 -2.84 32.58 -15.95
N LEU A 30 -4.11 32.50 -15.51
CA LEU A 30 -4.90 33.66 -15.06
C LEU A 30 -5.14 34.73 -16.15
N LYS A 31 -5.16 34.32 -17.43
CA LYS A 31 -5.55 35.17 -18.56
C LYS A 31 -7.06 35.24 -18.69
N PHE A 32 -7.66 36.13 -17.89
CA PHE A 32 -9.10 36.32 -17.85
C PHE A 32 -9.63 36.99 -19.13
N HIS A 33 -10.68 36.41 -19.70
CA HIS A 33 -11.48 36.96 -20.78
C HIS A 33 -12.94 36.97 -20.34
N ALA A 34 -13.53 38.17 -20.29
CA ALA A 34 -14.93 38.34 -19.94
C ALA A 34 -15.83 37.67 -20.99
N LEU A 35 -16.76 36.84 -20.52
CA LEU A 35 -17.85 36.26 -21.29
C LEU A 35 -19.18 36.76 -20.73
N PRO A 36 -20.17 37.08 -21.59
CA PRO A 36 -21.54 37.33 -21.13
C PRO A 36 -22.07 36.13 -20.35
N TRP A 37 -22.84 36.39 -19.29
CA TRP A 37 -23.35 35.34 -18.40
C TRP A 37 -24.17 34.28 -19.14
N ASP A 38 -25.09 34.71 -20.01
CA ASP A 38 -25.96 33.82 -20.77
C ASP A 38 -25.16 32.89 -21.69
N GLU A 39 -24.09 33.41 -22.28
CA GLU A 39 -23.17 32.63 -23.12
C GLU A 39 -22.34 31.65 -22.30
N ALA A 40 -21.86 32.05 -21.12
CA ALA A 40 -21.14 31.17 -20.21
C ALA A 40 -22.01 29.99 -19.75
N VAL A 41 -23.28 30.25 -19.40
CA VAL A 41 -24.24 29.19 -19.03
C VAL A 41 -24.51 28.26 -20.21
N ALA A 42 -24.78 28.79 -21.40
CA ALA A 42 -25.03 27.98 -22.58
C ALA A 42 -23.81 27.11 -22.97
N ARG A 43 -22.59 27.66 -22.88
CA ARG A 43 -21.35 26.91 -23.12
C ARG A 43 -21.10 25.84 -22.06
N PHE A 44 -21.42 26.12 -20.79
CA PHE A 44 -21.27 25.15 -19.70
C PHE A 44 -22.24 23.97 -19.84
N ASP A 45 -23.48 24.21 -20.31
CA ASP A 45 -24.46 23.14 -20.56
C ASP A 45 -24.00 22.18 -21.68
N ALA A 46 -23.23 22.71 -22.64
CA ALA A 46 -22.73 21.98 -23.81
C ALA A 46 -21.33 21.37 -23.64
N ILE A 47 -20.76 21.30 -22.43
CA ILE A 47 -19.39 20.80 -22.25
C ILE A 47 -19.25 19.31 -22.66
N PRO A 48 -18.18 18.93 -23.37
CA PRO A 48 -18.06 17.60 -23.96
C PRO A 48 -17.63 16.52 -22.97
N PHE A 49 -17.99 15.28 -23.28
CA PHE A 49 -17.37 14.08 -22.70
C PHE A 49 -16.20 13.62 -23.59
N LEU A 50 -14.96 13.90 -23.17
CA LEU A 50 -13.77 13.65 -23.99
C LEU A 50 -13.44 12.15 -24.09
N LYS A 51 -12.98 11.68 -25.27
CA LYS A 51 -12.54 10.28 -25.45
C LYS A 51 -11.22 10.04 -24.73
N LEU A 52 -11.18 9.03 -23.85
CA LEU A 52 -10.03 8.69 -23.02
C LEU A 52 -8.91 7.96 -23.81
N GLY A 53 -8.12 8.69 -24.60
CA GLY A 53 -6.79 8.26 -25.07
C GLY A 53 -5.73 8.22 -23.95
N ILE A 54 -4.49 7.80 -24.23
CA ILE A 54 -3.40 7.69 -23.22
C ILE A 54 -3.15 9.02 -22.50
N GLY A 55 -3.03 10.14 -23.22
CA GLY A 55 -2.81 11.47 -22.62
C GLY A 55 -3.97 11.91 -21.71
N SER A 56 -5.20 11.83 -22.20
CA SER A 56 -6.40 12.15 -21.41
C SER A 56 -6.64 11.23 -20.20
N ARG A 57 -6.03 10.03 -20.16
CA ARG A 57 -6.06 9.16 -18.97
C ARG A 57 -5.18 9.74 -17.85
N ALA A 58 -4.02 10.30 -18.17
CA ALA A 58 -3.15 10.93 -17.19
C ALA A 58 -3.81 12.18 -16.59
N ASP A 59 -4.44 13.02 -17.42
CA ASP A 59 -5.20 14.20 -16.98
C ASP A 59 -6.35 13.80 -16.05
N TRP A 60 -7.13 12.79 -16.43
CA TRP A 60 -8.23 12.28 -15.62
C TRP A 60 -7.75 11.76 -14.25
N VAL A 61 -6.63 11.03 -14.23
CA VAL A 61 -6.02 10.56 -12.98
C VAL A 61 -5.45 11.71 -12.15
N ALA A 62 -4.88 12.74 -12.78
CA ALA A 62 -4.37 13.92 -12.09
C ALA A 62 -5.49 14.68 -11.38
N ASN A 63 -6.64 14.90 -12.04
CA ASN A 63 -7.81 15.55 -11.46
C ASN A 63 -8.43 14.73 -10.31
N LEU A 64 -8.51 13.40 -10.47
CA LEU A 64 -8.88 12.50 -9.37
C LEU A 64 -7.92 12.64 -8.17
N LEU A 65 -6.62 12.58 -8.41
CA LEU A 65 -5.58 12.67 -7.37
C LEU A 65 -5.52 14.05 -6.72
N LEU A 66 -5.95 15.11 -7.42
CA LEU A 66 -6.01 16.46 -6.89
C LEU A 66 -7.04 16.57 -5.75
N PHE A 67 -8.21 15.94 -5.91
CA PHE A 67 -9.32 16.03 -4.93
C PHE A 67 -9.24 15.02 -3.78
N ILE A 68 -8.49 13.93 -3.92
CA ILE A 68 -8.30 12.94 -2.84
C ILE A 68 -7.67 13.58 -1.58
N PRO A 69 -6.53 14.29 -1.64
CA PRO A 69 -5.96 14.96 -0.48
C PRO A 69 -6.85 16.09 0.03
N LEU A 70 -7.55 16.80 -0.86
CA LEU A 70 -8.45 17.90 -0.50
C LEU A 70 -9.53 17.43 0.49
N SER A 71 -10.32 16.43 0.10
CA SER A 71 -11.40 15.93 0.94
C SER A 71 -10.87 15.17 2.16
N PHE A 72 -9.72 14.50 2.05
CA PHE A 72 -9.05 13.85 3.18
C PHE A 72 -8.64 14.86 4.26
N LEU A 73 -8.02 15.98 3.88
CA LEU A 73 -7.60 17.03 4.81
C LEU A 73 -8.80 17.74 5.46
N TRP A 74 -9.84 18.05 4.68
CA TRP A 74 -11.07 18.64 5.19
C TRP A 74 -11.81 17.69 6.16
N MET A 75 -11.88 16.40 5.85
CA MET A 75 -12.38 15.39 6.80
C MET A 75 -11.58 15.40 8.10
N GLY A 76 -10.27 15.58 8.03
CA GLY A 76 -9.41 15.72 9.21
C GLY A 76 -9.70 16.98 10.01
N ALA A 77 -9.79 18.13 9.36
CA ALA A 77 -10.09 19.42 9.99
C ALA A 77 -11.44 19.38 10.74
N LEU A 78 -12.47 18.80 10.12
CA LEU A 78 -13.84 18.75 10.63
C LEU A 78 -14.06 17.64 11.66
N SER A 79 -13.45 16.46 11.49
CA SER A 79 -13.82 15.25 12.24
C SER A 79 -12.73 14.67 13.17
N ALA A 80 -11.48 15.14 13.09
CA ALA A 80 -10.41 14.62 13.95
C ALA A 80 -10.74 14.85 15.45
N GLY A 81 -10.70 13.76 16.23
CA GLY A 81 -11.02 13.78 17.67
C GLY A 81 -12.50 14.03 18.02
N ARG A 82 -13.43 13.92 17.06
CA ARG A 82 -14.88 14.10 17.28
C ARG A 82 -15.64 12.77 17.34
N SER A 83 -16.89 12.83 17.82
CA SER A 83 -17.81 11.69 17.87
C SER A 83 -18.13 11.15 16.47
N ARG A 84 -18.56 9.88 16.39
CA ARG A 84 -18.93 9.23 15.12
C ARG A 84 -20.04 9.99 14.37
N LEU A 85 -20.98 10.59 15.09
CA LEU A 85 -22.05 11.41 14.50
C LEU A 85 -21.49 12.60 13.71
N ARG A 86 -20.59 13.39 14.31
CA ARG A 86 -19.96 14.53 13.63
C ARG A 86 -19.12 14.11 12.43
N ARG A 87 -18.50 12.92 12.49
CA ARG A 87 -17.78 12.37 11.34
C ARG A 87 -18.74 11.97 10.22
N GLY A 88 -19.89 11.39 10.54
CA GLY A 88 -20.96 11.10 9.57
C GLY A 88 -21.51 12.36 8.91
N LEU A 89 -21.81 13.40 9.70
CA LEU A 89 -22.26 14.70 9.18
C LEU A 89 -21.20 15.35 8.27
N ALA A 90 -19.92 15.28 8.64
CA ALA A 90 -18.84 15.78 7.80
C ALA A 90 -18.76 15.04 6.46
N THR A 91 -18.93 13.71 6.44
CA THR A 91 -19.01 12.92 5.20
C THR A 91 -20.15 13.42 4.30
N LEU A 92 -21.35 13.58 4.87
CA LEU A 92 -22.55 13.98 4.13
C LEU A 92 -22.44 15.40 3.55
N ALA A 93 -21.74 16.30 4.24
CA ALA A 93 -21.53 17.66 3.78
C ALA A 93 -20.38 17.79 2.77
N LEU A 94 -19.29 17.03 2.95
CA LEU A 94 -18.05 17.26 2.21
C LEU A 94 -18.08 16.72 0.79
N ILE A 95 -18.79 15.62 0.53
CA ILE A 95 -18.93 15.08 -0.83
C ILE A 95 -19.66 16.10 -1.73
N PRO A 96 -20.87 16.61 -1.36
CA PRO A 96 -21.51 17.67 -2.12
C PRO A 96 -20.67 18.94 -2.23
N ALA A 97 -19.96 19.34 -1.16
CA ALA A 97 -19.12 20.53 -1.19
C ALA A 97 -17.93 20.40 -2.15
N ALA A 98 -17.29 19.22 -2.22
CA ALA A 98 -16.23 18.95 -3.16
C ALA A 98 -16.75 18.94 -4.60
N THR A 99 -17.90 18.30 -4.87
CA THR A 99 -18.53 18.34 -6.19
C THR A 99 -18.94 19.76 -6.60
N ALA A 100 -19.50 20.54 -5.68
CA ALA A 100 -19.85 21.94 -5.95
C ALA A 100 -18.62 22.80 -6.24
N LEU A 101 -17.50 22.56 -5.53
CA LEU A 101 -16.23 23.23 -5.81
C LEU A 101 -15.71 22.89 -7.21
N SER A 102 -15.75 21.61 -7.59
CA SER A 102 -15.36 21.14 -8.91
C SER A 102 -16.17 21.80 -10.03
N ILE A 103 -17.50 21.77 -9.92
CA ILE A 103 -18.41 22.47 -10.86
C ILE A 103 -18.10 23.96 -10.92
N GLY A 104 -17.86 24.60 -9.77
CA GLY A 104 -17.52 26.02 -9.70
C GLY A 104 -16.19 26.36 -10.36
N ILE A 105 -15.17 25.50 -10.20
CA ILE A 105 -13.87 25.66 -10.86
C ILE A 105 -14.03 25.54 -12.38
N GLU A 106 -14.67 24.48 -12.87
CA GLU A 106 -14.90 24.21 -14.29
C GLU A 106 -15.73 25.33 -14.96
N PHE A 107 -16.77 25.81 -14.28
CA PHE A 107 -17.53 26.97 -14.76
C PHE A 107 -16.66 28.23 -14.84
N THR A 108 -15.82 28.46 -13.82
CA THR A 108 -14.91 29.62 -13.80
C THR A 108 -13.84 29.52 -14.89
N GLN A 109 -13.40 28.32 -15.25
CA GLN A 109 -12.42 28.08 -16.33
C GLN A 109 -12.93 28.53 -17.71
N LEU A 110 -14.24 28.65 -17.94
CA LEU A 110 -14.78 29.21 -19.19
C LEU A 110 -14.24 30.62 -19.48
N PHE A 111 -13.99 31.40 -18.44
CA PHE A 111 -13.43 32.75 -18.53
C PHE A 111 -11.91 32.76 -18.77
N PHE A 112 -11.27 31.60 -18.91
CA PHE A 112 -9.83 31.45 -19.13
C PHE A 112 -9.61 30.59 -20.40
N PRO A 113 -9.46 31.21 -21.60
CA PRO A 113 -9.52 30.50 -22.88
C PRO A 113 -8.50 29.39 -23.10
N GLN A 114 -7.43 29.38 -22.29
CA GLN A 114 -6.37 28.37 -22.33
C GLN A 114 -6.72 27.10 -21.54
N ARG A 115 -7.85 27.10 -20.81
CA ARG A 115 -8.34 25.96 -20.05
C ARG A 115 -9.38 25.19 -20.85
N THR A 116 -9.29 23.86 -20.76
CA THR A 116 -10.24 22.92 -21.33
C THR A 116 -11.22 22.50 -20.25
N VAL A 117 -12.50 22.78 -20.47
CA VAL A 117 -13.58 22.43 -19.55
C VAL A 117 -14.19 21.10 -20.00
N SER A 118 -14.42 20.16 -19.08
CA SER A 118 -14.96 18.84 -19.45
C SER A 118 -15.79 18.16 -18.35
N GLN A 119 -16.75 17.32 -18.77
CA GLN A 119 -17.52 16.50 -17.82
C GLN A 119 -16.65 15.43 -17.13
N ASN A 120 -15.59 14.98 -17.81
CA ASN A 120 -14.67 13.97 -17.30
C ASN A 120 -13.95 14.46 -16.04
N ASP A 121 -13.59 15.74 -16.01
CA ASP A 121 -12.87 16.36 -14.91
C ASP A 121 -13.78 16.53 -13.69
N ILE A 122 -15.02 17.00 -13.89
CA ILE A 122 -16.04 17.04 -12.83
C ILE A 122 -16.23 15.65 -12.20
N PHE A 123 -16.33 14.62 -13.05
CA PHE A 123 -16.48 13.24 -12.57
C PHE A 123 -15.24 12.73 -11.83
N ALA A 124 -14.04 13.00 -12.35
CA ALA A 124 -12.77 12.64 -11.72
C ALA A 124 -12.62 13.28 -10.35
N GLU A 125 -12.83 14.59 -10.26
CA GLU A 125 -12.69 15.37 -9.03
C GLU A 125 -13.74 14.95 -7.99
N ALA A 126 -14.99 14.73 -8.40
CA ALA A 126 -16.05 14.22 -7.51
C ALA A 126 -15.72 12.83 -6.98
N LEU A 127 -15.25 11.91 -7.84
CA LEU A 127 -14.82 10.57 -7.43
C LEU A 127 -13.61 10.65 -6.50
N GLY A 128 -12.64 11.51 -6.79
CA GLY A 128 -11.49 11.78 -5.93
C GLY A 128 -11.93 12.29 -4.54
N GLY A 129 -12.93 13.17 -4.51
CA GLY A 129 -13.58 13.64 -3.30
C GLY A 129 -14.15 12.50 -2.46
N ILE A 130 -14.88 11.56 -3.06
CA ILE A 130 -15.41 10.36 -2.38
C ILE A 130 -14.26 9.50 -1.83
N VAL A 131 -13.26 9.21 -2.66
CA VAL A 131 -12.11 8.37 -2.29
C VAL A 131 -11.34 8.97 -1.12
N GLY A 132 -11.10 10.28 -1.10
CA GLY A 132 -10.42 10.96 0.00
C GLY A 132 -11.20 10.89 1.32
N VAL A 133 -12.53 10.96 1.28
CA VAL A 133 -13.38 10.76 2.47
C VAL A 133 -13.28 9.32 2.99
N LEU A 134 -13.38 8.32 2.11
CA LEU A 134 -13.24 6.91 2.48
C LEU A 134 -11.84 6.61 3.03
N ALA A 135 -10.80 7.20 2.45
CA ALA A 135 -9.43 7.11 2.93
C ALA A 135 -9.30 7.66 4.36
N TRP A 136 -9.99 8.75 4.69
CA TRP A 136 -10.00 9.28 6.05
C TRP A 136 -10.67 8.31 7.05
N TRP A 137 -11.74 7.63 6.66
CA TRP A 137 -12.37 6.62 7.51
C TRP A 137 -11.44 5.44 7.82
N GLY A 138 -10.66 4.98 6.84
CA GLY A 138 -9.73 3.86 7.00
C GLY A 138 -8.38 4.21 7.65
N ALA A 139 -7.86 5.42 7.38
CA ALA A 139 -6.50 5.81 7.74
C ALA A 139 -6.39 7.07 8.61
N GLY A 140 -7.45 7.87 8.76
CA GLY A 140 -7.40 9.17 9.44
C GLY A 140 -6.89 9.13 10.87
N GLY A 141 -7.27 8.10 11.65
CA GLY A 141 -6.73 7.92 13.01
C GLY A 141 -5.20 7.70 13.01
N ARG A 142 -4.72 6.79 12.16
CA ARG A 142 -3.29 6.50 11.97
C ARG A 142 -2.53 7.73 11.46
N PHE A 143 -3.16 8.50 10.58
CA PHE A 143 -2.58 9.73 10.04
C PHE A 143 -2.45 10.81 11.12
N VAL A 144 -3.44 11.00 11.99
CA VAL A 144 -3.35 11.94 13.11
C VAL A 144 -2.26 11.51 14.09
N ASP A 145 -2.18 10.23 14.42
CA ASP A 145 -1.11 9.69 15.28
C ASP A 145 0.27 9.92 14.65
N TRP A 146 0.40 9.66 13.36
CA TRP A 146 1.61 9.94 12.59
C TRP A 146 1.95 11.44 12.59
N LEU A 147 0.99 12.33 12.36
CA LEU A 147 1.17 13.78 12.36
C LEU A 147 1.60 14.32 13.72
N GLN A 148 0.96 13.85 14.79
CA GLN A 148 1.37 14.17 16.17
C GLN A 148 2.78 13.66 16.47
N SER A 149 3.14 12.50 15.91
CA SER A 149 4.50 11.99 16.05
C SER A 149 5.54 12.98 15.49
N TRP A 150 5.22 13.70 14.41
CA TRP A 150 6.05 14.79 13.86
C TRP A 150 6.00 16.08 14.66
N GLN A 151 5.19 16.22 15.71
CA GLN A 151 5.20 17.41 16.57
C GLN A 151 6.08 17.19 17.81
N HIS A 152 6.12 15.96 18.32
CA HIS A 152 6.96 15.64 19.46
C HIS A 152 8.43 15.46 19.07
N THR A 153 9.33 15.93 19.95
CA THR A 153 10.79 15.80 19.82
C THR A 153 11.20 14.36 20.15
N HIS A 154 11.00 13.47 19.17
CA HIS A 154 11.41 12.07 19.25
C HIS A 154 12.92 11.92 19.06
N ALA A 155 13.45 10.73 19.38
CA ALA A 155 14.84 10.41 19.18
C ALA A 155 15.29 10.64 17.73
N ARG A 156 16.54 11.06 17.53
CA ARG A 156 17.15 11.26 16.20
C ARG A 156 16.91 10.10 15.24
N ALA A 157 17.04 8.87 15.73
CA ALA A 157 16.77 7.65 14.99
C ALA A 157 15.37 7.62 14.36
N ALA A 158 14.32 7.87 15.17
CA ALA A 158 12.95 7.90 14.71
C ALA A 158 12.68 9.03 13.69
N LEU A 159 13.37 10.17 13.80
CA LEU A 159 13.29 11.23 12.81
C LEU A 159 13.97 10.82 11.50
N ALA A 160 15.15 10.19 11.56
CA ALA A 160 15.86 9.68 10.39
C ALA A 160 15.04 8.61 9.65
N GLU A 161 14.42 7.67 10.37
CA GLU A 161 13.53 6.68 9.77
C GLU A 161 12.36 7.33 9.03
N ARG A 162 11.71 8.33 9.64
CA ARG A 162 10.58 9.01 9.01
C ARG A 162 10.99 9.83 7.80
N LEU A 163 12.14 10.48 7.86
CA LEU A 163 12.73 11.17 6.71
C LEU A 163 13.04 10.20 5.57
N ALA A 164 13.56 9.02 5.87
CA ALA A 164 13.81 7.99 4.86
C ALA A 164 12.52 7.58 4.15
N TRP A 165 11.43 7.39 4.90
CA TRP A 165 10.12 7.06 4.31
C TRP A 165 9.52 8.22 3.52
N ALA A 166 9.66 9.46 3.98
CA ALA A 166 9.19 10.63 3.24
C ALA A 166 9.98 10.83 1.94
N TYR A 167 11.30 10.68 2.00
CA TYR A 167 12.18 10.71 0.83
C TYR A 167 11.82 9.61 -0.15
N LEU A 168 11.65 8.38 0.34
CA LEU A 168 11.25 7.25 -0.50
C LEU A 168 9.91 7.52 -1.19
N ALA A 169 8.91 8.04 -0.47
CA ALA A 169 7.63 8.38 -1.06
C ALA A 169 7.79 9.42 -2.18
N GLY A 170 8.65 10.43 -1.99
CA GLY A 170 8.99 11.40 -3.04
C GLY A 170 9.63 10.77 -4.26
N VAL A 171 10.63 9.89 -4.06
CA VAL A 171 11.28 9.13 -5.15
C VAL A 171 10.27 8.24 -5.88
N LEU A 172 9.38 7.56 -5.16
CA LEU A 172 8.32 6.75 -5.77
C LEU A 172 7.39 7.60 -6.64
N VAL A 173 6.86 8.69 -6.10
CA VAL A 173 5.95 9.59 -6.85
C VAL A 173 6.65 10.14 -8.10
N TYR A 174 7.89 10.61 -7.95
CA TYR A 174 8.67 11.11 -9.07
C TYR A 174 8.79 10.08 -10.19
N ASN A 175 9.10 8.83 -9.86
CA ASN A 175 9.33 7.78 -10.85
C ASN A 175 8.06 7.26 -11.54
N VAL A 176 6.87 7.52 -10.97
CA VAL A 176 5.59 7.10 -11.58
C VAL A 176 4.98 8.21 -12.44
N LEU A 177 5.37 9.48 -12.25
CA LEU A 177 4.94 10.58 -13.12
C LEU A 177 5.47 10.41 -14.56
N PRO A 178 4.67 10.76 -15.59
CA PRO A 178 3.43 11.56 -15.55
C PRO A 178 2.12 10.79 -15.29
N LEU A 179 2.17 9.54 -14.81
CA LEU A 179 0.99 8.68 -14.56
C LEU A 179 0.31 8.14 -15.83
N ASP A 180 1.03 8.11 -16.95
CA ASP A 180 0.61 7.44 -18.19
C ASP A 180 0.79 5.91 -18.08
N LEU A 181 0.08 5.33 -17.11
CA LEU A 181 0.18 3.93 -16.77
C LEU A 181 -0.42 3.03 -17.85
N THR A 182 0.32 2.00 -18.24
CA THR A 182 -0.10 0.98 -19.18
C THR A 182 -0.07 -0.42 -18.56
N ILE A 183 -1.14 -1.18 -18.81
CA ILE A 183 -1.23 -2.62 -18.56
C ILE A 183 -1.37 -3.41 -19.87
N SER A 184 -1.35 -2.72 -21.01
CA SER A 184 -1.50 -3.33 -22.33
C SER A 184 -0.17 -3.93 -22.77
N LEU A 185 -0.16 -5.24 -23.04
CA LEU A 185 1.02 -5.93 -23.55
C LEU A 185 1.52 -5.34 -24.89
N VAL A 186 0.60 -4.81 -25.70
CA VAL A 186 0.94 -4.16 -26.98
C VAL A 186 1.67 -2.84 -26.75
N GLU A 187 1.24 -2.03 -25.78
CA GLU A 187 1.90 -0.77 -25.44
C GLU A 187 3.29 -1.01 -24.82
N ILE A 188 3.44 -2.07 -24.00
CA ILE A 188 4.74 -2.51 -23.47
C ILE A 188 5.66 -2.99 -24.61
N PHE A 189 5.12 -3.69 -25.60
CA PHE A 189 5.90 -4.12 -26.77
C PHE A 189 6.36 -2.93 -27.62
N HIS A 190 5.51 -1.95 -27.89
CA HIS A 190 5.92 -0.70 -28.55
C HIS A 190 6.99 0.04 -27.76
N LYS A 191 6.87 0.09 -26.43
CA LYS A 191 7.88 0.67 -25.56
C LYS A 191 9.24 -0.04 -25.69
N TRP A 192 9.25 -1.36 -25.85
CA TRP A 192 10.47 -2.11 -26.12
C TRP A 192 11.04 -1.79 -27.52
N GLN A 193 10.20 -1.75 -28.56
CA GLN A 193 10.62 -1.36 -29.92
C GLN A 193 11.18 0.07 -29.98
N ASP A 194 10.64 1.00 -29.19
CA ASP A 194 11.12 2.38 -29.02
C ASP A 194 12.49 2.47 -28.29
N GLY A 195 13.04 1.34 -27.83
CA GLY A 195 14.28 1.32 -27.06
C GLY A 195 14.14 1.94 -25.66
N LYS A 196 12.92 1.99 -25.11
CA LYS A 196 12.66 2.45 -23.73
C LYS A 196 12.74 1.31 -22.71
N VAL A 197 13.01 0.08 -23.14
CA VAL A 197 13.33 -1.05 -22.27
C VAL A 197 14.73 -1.56 -22.65
N ASN A 198 15.71 -1.25 -21.82
CA ASN A 198 17.09 -1.66 -22.02
C ASN A 198 17.47 -2.74 -20.99
N LEU A 199 17.75 -3.94 -21.49
CA LEU A 199 18.14 -5.09 -20.66
C LEU A 199 19.66 -5.28 -20.59
N ILE A 200 20.43 -4.57 -21.42
CA ILE A 200 21.88 -4.68 -21.48
C ILE A 200 22.48 -3.62 -20.55
N PRO A 201 23.15 -4.02 -19.45
CA PRO A 201 23.79 -3.08 -18.53
C PRO A 201 24.79 -2.20 -19.28
N PHE A 202 24.74 -0.89 -19.04
CA PHE A 202 25.63 0.12 -19.62
C PHE A 202 25.53 0.26 -21.15
N GLY A 203 24.54 -0.37 -21.80
CA GLY A 203 24.40 -0.38 -23.26
C GLY A 203 23.98 0.95 -23.88
N ARG A 204 23.45 1.89 -23.06
CA ARG A 204 22.95 3.20 -23.51
C ARG A 204 23.80 4.38 -23.04
N LEU A 205 24.97 4.12 -22.47
CA LEU A 205 25.82 5.20 -21.98
C LEU A 205 26.23 6.14 -23.13
N PRO A 206 26.27 7.45 -22.89
CA PRO A 206 26.76 8.42 -23.85
C PRO A 206 28.20 8.14 -24.28
N GLY A 207 28.53 8.47 -25.53
CA GLY A 207 29.89 8.32 -26.05
C GLY A 207 30.92 9.27 -25.41
N ASP A 208 30.46 10.38 -24.83
CA ASP A 208 31.31 11.29 -24.06
C ASP A 208 31.44 10.81 -22.61
N ALA A 209 32.68 10.57 -22.19
CA ALA A 209 33.00 10.07 -20.85
C ALA A 209 32.58 11.04 -19.74
N ALA A 210 32.64 12.36 -19.98
CA ALA A 210 32.23 13.35 -18.99
C ALA A 210 30.70 13.30 -18.75
N TYR A 211 29.94 13.23 -19.84
CA TYR A 211 28.48 13.13 -19.78
C TYR A 211 28.03 11.77 -19.22
N ALA A 212 28.69 10.66 -19.58
CA ALA A 212 28.42 9.34 -19.01
C ALA A 212 28.71 9.29 -17.49
N LEU A 213 29.81 9.90 -17.04
CA LEU A 213 30.12 10.01 -15.61
C LEU A 213 29.07 10.85 -14.87
N TYR A 214 28.63 11.96 -15.48
CA TYR A 214 27.58 12.81 -14.91
C TYR A 214 26.28 12.02 -14.71
N GLU A 215 25.82 11.30 -15.73
CA GLU A 215 24.59 10.48 -15.69
C GLU A 215 24.66 9.41 -14.59
N ILE A 216 25.72 8.58 -14.61
CA ILE A 216 25.96 7.55 -13.59
C ILE A 216 26.01 8.14 -12.18
N ALA A 217 26.70 9.27 -12.00
CA ALA A 217 26.84 9.92 -10.70
C ALA A 217 25.50 10.45 -10.21
N THR A 218 24.72 11.13 -11.05
CA THR A 218 23.42 11.68 -10.65
C THR A 218 22.44 10.58 -10.25
N ASP A 219 22.41 9.46 -10.99
CA ASP A 219 21.52 8.33 -10.69
C ASP A 219 21.91 7.65 -9.38
N ALA A 220 23.21 7.46 -9.14
CA ALA A 220 23.69 6.94 -7.87
C ALA A 220 23.37 7.88 -6.70
N LEU A 221 23.51 9.20 -6.88
CA LEU A 221 23.28 10.18 -5.81
C LEU A 221 21.84 10.16 -5.29
N ILE A 222 20.84 9.87 -6.12
CA ILE A 222 19.42 9.79 -5.70
C ILE A 222 19.22 8.72 -4.62
N TRP A 223 20.03 7.66 -4.62
CA TRP A 223 19.88 6.55 -3.68
C TRP A 223 20.66 6.70 -2.37
N VAL A 224 21.64 7.62 -2.32
CA VAL A 224 22.48 7.86 -1.14
C VAL A 224 21.66 8.28 0.09
N PRO A 225 20.76 9.29 0.03
CA PRO A 225 20.02 9.76 1.21
C PRO A 225 19.17 8.68 1.84
N LEU A 226 18.53 7.83 1.02
CA LEU A 226 17.64 6.78 1.50
C LEU A 226 18.40 5.76 2.37
N ALA A 227 19.50 5.20 1.86
CA ALA A 227 20.30 4.23 2.58
C ALA A 227 20.99 4.84 3.80
N LEU A 228 21.44 6.10 3.70
CA LEU A 228 22.03 6.85 4.80
C LEU A 228 21.04 7.04 5.94
N LEU A 229 19.82 7.51 5.66
CA LEU A 229 18.80 7.77 6.68
C LEU A 229 18.33 6.49 7.36
N TRP A 230 18.18 5.38 6.62
CA TRP A 230 17.87 4.07 7.22
C TRP A 230 19.00 3.52 8.09
N ARG A 231 20.25 3.85 7.78
CA ARG A 231 21.40 3.49 8.61
C ARG A 231 21.47 4.34 9.87
N LEU A 232 21.14 5.63 9.78
CA LEU A 232 21.08 6.57 10.92
C LEU A 232 19.95 6.27 11.92
N ASP A 233 18.96 5.45 11.56
CA ASP A 233 17.99 4.92 12.53
C ASP A 233 18.65 4.01 13.59
N GLY A 234 19.87 3.52 13.35
CA GLY A 234 20.65 2.75 14.33
C GLY A 234 20.15 1.33 14.59
N THR A 235 18.98 0.95 14.06
CA THR A 235 18.42 -0.41 14.20
C THR A 235 18.84 -1.37 13.08
N ARG A 236 19.30 -0.84 11.94
CA ARG A 236 19.59 -1.61 10.71
C ARG A 236 21.08 -1.73 10.49
N SER A 237 21.56 -2.94 10.14
CA SER A 237 22.94 -3.16 9.68
C SER A 237 23.17 -2.54 8.29
N ALA A 238 24.43 -2.36 7.90
CA ALA A 238 24.78 -1.80 6.59
C ALA A 238 24.20 -2.63 5.43
N TRP A 239 24.32 -3.96 5.52
CA TRP A 239 23.77 -4.89 4.52
C TRP A 239 22.26 -4.85 4.43
N ARG A 240 21.58 -4.66 5.57
CA ARG A 240 20.12 -4.57 5.60
C ARG A 240 19.63 -3.26 4.98
N ALA A 241 20.27 -2.13 5.28
CA ALA A 241 19.92 -0.84 4.68
C ALA A 241 20.17 -0.85 3.16
N TRP A 242 21.32 -1.39 2.74
CA TRP A 242 21.68 -1.58 1.33
C TRP A 242 20.67 -2.47 0.60
N GLY A 243 20.42 -3.68 1.10
CA GLY A 243 19.50 -4.62 0.47
C GLY A 243 18.06 -4.14 0.41
N MET A 244 17.59 -3.39 1.42
CA MET A 244 16.27 -2.75 1.37
C MET A 244 16.18 -1.68 0.28
N ALA A 245 17.21 -0.84 0.15
CA ALA A 245 17.22 0.24 -0.83
C ALA A 245 17.37 -0.30 -2.25
N LEU A 246 18.24 -1.30 -2.47
CA LEU A 246 18.36 -2.00 -3.74
C LEU A 246 17.07 -2.73 -4.12
N ALA A 247 16.42 -3.45 -3.19
CA ALA A 247 15.13 -4.08 -3.46
C ALA A 247 14.06 -3.05 -3.84
N THR A 248 14.16 -1.83 -3.31
CA THR A 248 13.26 -0.74 -3.67
C THR A 248 13.57 -0.19 -5.07
N ALA A 249 14.84 -0.10 -5.44
CA ALA A 249 15.27 0.25 -6.81
C ALA A 249 14.75 -0.78 -7.83
N VAL A 250 14.92 -2.07 -7.56
CA VAL A 250 14.38 -3.15 -8.40
C VAL A 250 12.86 -3.05 -8.54
N ALA A 251 12.15 -2.81 -7.43
CA ALA A 251 10.70 -2.64 -7.48
C ALA A 251 10.31 -1.41 -8.32
N LEU A 252 11.06 -0.31 -8.22
CA LEU A 252 10.84 0.90 -9.00
C LEU A 252 11.08 0.68 -10.50
N GLU A 253 12.14 -0.02 -10.85
CA GLU A 253 12.46 -0.40 -12.23
C GLU A 253 11.33 -1.21 -12.86
N ILE A 254 10.83 -2.20 -12.13
CA ILE A 254 9.67 -3.00 -12.54
C ILE A 254 8.42 -2.13 -12.68
N MET A 255 8.19 -1.18 -11.76
CA MET A 255 7.06 -0.25 -11.85
C MET A 255 7.17 0.65 -13.09
N GLN A 256 8.36 1.12 -13.43
CA GLN A 256 8.60 1.96 -14.60
C GLN A 256 8.31 1.23 -15.91
N LEU A 257 8.40 -0.11 -15.99
CA LEU A 257 7.93 -0.85 -17.16
C LEU A 257 6.47 -0.51 -17.52
N PHE A 258 5.62 -0.29 -16.51
CA PHE A 258 4.22 0.07 -16.66
C PHE A 258 3.97 1.58 -16.84
N VAL A 259 4.99 2.43 -16.84
CA VAL A 259 4.86 3.87 -17.12
C VAL A 259 5.32 4.11 -18.56
N PHE A 260 4.40 4.41 -19.48
CA PHE A 260 4.71 4.36 -20.92
C PHE A 260 5.83 5.33 -21.34
N SER A 261 5.86 6.53 -20.76
CA SER A 261 6.87 7.56 -21.05
C SER A 261 8.25 7.31 -20.44
N ARG A 262 8.36 6.44 -19.42
CA ARG A 262 9.64 6.19 -18.73
C ARG A 262 10.51 5.18 -19.43
N VAL A 263 11.82 5.36 -19.35
CA VAL A 263 12.79 4.33 -19.73
C VAL A 263 12.96 3.38 -18.55
N SER A 264 13.02 2.09 -18.82
CA SER A 264 13.48 1.08 -17.87
C SER A 264 14.85 0.59 -18.34
N ASP A 265 15.89 0.76 -17.52
CA ASP A 265 17.27 0.42 -17.82
C ASP A 265 17.91 -0.39 -16.69
N VAL A 266 18.47 -1.55 -17.01
CA VAL A 266 19.19 -2.39 -16.03
C VAL A 266 20.40 -1.65 -15.42
N THR A 267 20.96 -0.65 -16.10
CA THR A 267 22.03 0.24 -15.59
C THR A 267 21.62 0.92 -14.28
N ASP A 268 20.35 1.29 -14.14
CA ASP A 268 19.82 1.99 -12.96
C ASP A 268 19.90 1.12 -11.70
N LEU A 269 19.86 -0.21 -11.85
CA LEU A 269 20.06 -1.14 -10.75
C LEU A 269 21.50 -1.11 -10.22
N PHE A 270 22.48 -0.91 -11.11
CA PHE A 270 23.89 -0.82 -10.75
C PHE A 270 24.22 0.54 -10.13
N THR A 271 23.71 1.63 -10.70
CA THR A 271 23.88 2.98 -10.13
C THR A 271 23.18 3.07 -8.77
N ALA A 272 21.99 2.48 -8.62
CA ALA A 272 21.32 2.33 -7.33
C ALA A 272 22.14 1.49 -6.34
N ALA A 273 22.68 0.34 -6.75
CA ALA A 273 23.53 -0.48 -5.88
C ALA A 273 24.75 0.29 -5.37
N ALA A 274 25.40 1.09 -6.23
CA ALA A 274 26.53 1.93 -5.86
C ALA A 274 26.12 3.07 -4.91
N GLY A 275 25.06 3.82 -5.25
CA GLY A 275 24.53 4.91 -4.44
C GLY A 275 24.07 4.47 -3.05
N THR A 276 23.35 3.35 -2.99
CA THR A 276 22.92 2.76 -1.71
C THR A 276 24.10 2.26 -0.87
N ALA A 277 25.16 1.74 -1.49
CA ALA A 277 26.36 1.31 -0.79
C ALA A 277 27.08 2.50 -0.16
N LEU A 278 27.25 3.59 -0.93
CA LEU A 278 27.80 4.85 -0.44
C LEU A 278 26.98 5.43 0.71
N GLY A 279 25.66 5.48 0.57
CA GLY A 279 24.76 5.97 1.63
C GLY A 279 24.82 5.11 2.90
N SER A 280 24.82 3.79 2.76
CA SER A 280 24.91 2.84 3.88
C SER A 280 26.26 2.94 4.60
N PHE A 281 27.36 3.10 3.87
CA PHE A 281 28.69 3.33 4.42
C PHE A 281 28.76 4.68 5.15
N ALA A 282 28.35 5.77 4.50
CA ALA A 282 28.35 7.11 5.07
C ALA A 282 27.49 7.21 6.34
N GLY A 283 26.27 6.63 6.31
CA GLY A 283 25.41 6.55 7.48
C GLY A 283 26.02 5.71 8.61
N GLY A 284 26.77 4.65 8.28
CA GLY A 284 27.48 3.81 9.23
C GLY A 284 28.66 4.54 9.88
N TRP A 285 29.42 5.28 9.09
CA TRP A 285 30.54 6.12 9.55
C TRP A 285 30.05 7.25 10.46
N LEU A 286 28.95 7.92 10.08
CA LEU A 286 28.30 8.94 10.91
C LEU A 286 27.79 8.34 12.23
N ALA A 287 27.11 7.19 12.17
CA ALA A 287 26.62 6.52 13.38
C ALA A 287 27.74 5.98 14.28
N ALA A 288 28.85 5.51 13.72
CA ALA A 288 30.01 5.01 14.47
C ALA A 288 30.78 6.13 15.20
N ARG A 289 30.80 7.34 14.64
CA ARG A 289 31.30 8.54 15.33
C ARG A 289 30.36 9.02 16.45
N GLU A 290 29.20 8.37 16.62
CA GLU A 290 28.12 8.80 17.52
C GLU A 290 27.84 7.84 18.72
N ALA A 291 28.53 6.70 18.93
CA ALA A 291 28.32 5.83 20.11
C ALA A 291 29.56 5.02 20.59
N PRO A 292 29.70 4.65 21.90
CA PRO A 292 29.30 5.30 23.16
C PRO A 292 30.48 5.60 24.11
N VAL A 293 30.53 6.79 24.74
CA VAL A 293 31.33 7.00 25.96
C VAL A 293 30.45 6.66 27.16
N GLY A 294 30.57 5.44 27.66
CA GLY A 294 29.98 4.99 28.92
C GLY A 294 30.70 5.57 30.14
N GLN A 295 30.81 6.89 30.25
CA GLN A 295 31.15 7.56 31.50
C GLN A 295 30.04 8.54 31.87
N PRO A 296 29.57 8.54 33.12
CA PRO A 296 28.65 9.56 33.59
C PRO A 296 29.36 10.91 33.47
N LEU A 297 28.84 11.78 32.60
CA LEU A 297 29.22 13.18 32.59
C LEU A 297 28.86 13.73 33.97
N ARG A 298 29.90 14.03 34.78
CA ARG A 298 29.76 14.85 35.98
C ARG A 298 28.89 16.06 35.62
N ALA A 299 27.88 16.33 36.44
CA ALA A 299 27.08 17.54 36.34
C ALA A 299 28.04 18.76 36.29
N GLY A 300 28.18 19.37 35.12
CA GLY A 300 29.14 20.45 34.87
C GLY A 300 30.00 20.31 33.61
N ALA A 301 29.99 19.18 32.90
CA ALA A 301 30.75 19.05 31.64
C ALA A 301 30.09 19.82 30.47
N VAL A 302 30.55 21.06 30.28
CA VAL A 302 30.32 21.88 29.07
C VAL A 302 30.77 21.08 27.84
N PRO A 303 30.00 21.06 26.73
CA PRO A 303 30.46 20.37 25.53
C PRO A 303 31.77 21.00 25.06
N VAL A 304 32.79 20.18 24.86
CA VAL A 304 34.08 20.57 24.28
C VAL A 304 33.81 21.40 23.02
N TYR A 305 34.05 22.71 23.11
CA TYR A 305 34.14 23.59 21.96
C TYR A 305 35.34 23.10 21.15
N ALA A 306 35.09 22.34 20.08
CA ALA A 306 36.10 22.10 19.06
C ALA A 306 36.61 23.47 18.59
N GLY A 307 37.94 23.67 18.62
CA GLY A 307 38.61 24.96 18.52
C GLY A 307 38.18 25.84 17.34
N GLY A 308 38.59 27.11 17.39
CA GLY A 308 38.12 28.22 16.55
C GLY A 308 37.80 27.87 15.09
N ALA A 309 38.64 27.10 14.39
CA ALA A 309 38.45 26.74 12.98
C ALA A 309 37.32 25.71 12.72
N ALA A 310 37.11 24.73 13.60
CA ALA A 310 36.13 23.66 13.38
C ALA A 310 34.66 24.12 13.52
N GLY A 311 34.43 25.22 14.26
CA GLY A 311 33.12 25.86 14.38
C GLY A 311 32.68 26.60 13.11
N TRP A 312 33.61 27.04 12.26
CA TRP A 312 33.34 27.76 11.00
C TRP A 312 33.30 26.84 9.78
N LEU A 313 33.75 25.59 9.89
CA LEU A 313 33.68 24.61 8.80
C LEU A 313 32.30 24.52 8.11
N PRO A 314 31.15 24.50 8.82
CA PRO A 314 29.84 24.47 8.16
C PRO A 314 29.58 25.69 7.27
N PHE A 315 30.08 26.87 7.66
CA PHE A 315 29.97 28.09 6.86
C PHE A 315 30.92 28.09 5.66
N ALA A 316 32.13 27.54 5.80
CA ALA A 316 33.04 27.33 4.67
C ALA A 316 32.45 26.34 3.65
N LEU A 317 31.84 25.25 4.12
CA LEU A 317 31.12 24.31 3.26
C LEU A 317 29.87 24.96 2.63
N ALA A 318 29.15 25.80 3.37
CA ALA A 318 28.03 26.56 2.81
C ALA A 318 28.51 27.51 1.71
N ALA A 319 29.62 28.21 1.91
CA ALA A 319 30.23 29.08 0.89
C ALA A 319 30.67 28.29 -0.35
N GLY A 320 31.32 27.13 -0.16
CA GLY A 320 31.65 26.23 -1.27
C GLY A 320 30.40 25.74 -2.02
N TRP A 321 29.32 25.41 -1.30
CA TRP A 321 28.06 25.01 -1.92
C TRP A 321 27.38 26.17 -2.66
N LEU A 322 27.48 27.41 -2.17
CA LEU A 322 27.02 28.60 -2.90
C LEU A 322 27.74 28.72 -4.25
N SER A 323 29.05 28.49 -4.29
CA SER A 323 29.82 28.46 -5.54
C SER A 323 29.36 27.35 -6.49
N VAL A 324 29.04 26.16 -5.96
CA VAL A 324 28.46 25.06 -6.75
C VAL A 324 27.10 25.45 -7.32
N LEU A 325 26.24 26.11 -6.53
CA LEU A 325 24.93 26.58 -7.01
C LEU A 325 25.08 27.59 -8.14
N LEU A 326 25.96 28.59 -7.99
CA LEU A 326 26.27 29.53 -9.07
C LEU A 326 26.75 28.79 -10.31
N PHE A 327 27.67 27.84 -10.13
CA PHE A 327 28.23 27.10 -11.25
C PHE A 327 27.15 26.32 -12.02
N VAL A 328 26.34 25.53 -11.31
CA VAL A 328 25.31 24.68 -11.91
C VAL A 328 24.19 25.49 -12.57
N PHE A 329 23.74 26.59 -11.95
CA PHE A 329 22.62 27.36 -12.47
C PHE A 329 23.02 28.38 -13.53
N TRP A 330 24.28 28.84 -13.55
CA TRP A 330 24.78 29.75 -14.58
C TRP A 330 25.46 29.06 -15.76
N PHE A 331 25.81 27.77 -15.66
CA PHE A 331 26.31 27.01 -16.82
C PHE A 331 25.33 27.08 -18.01
N PRO A 332 25.76 27.42 -19.24
CA PRO A 332 27.15 27.41 -19.75
C PRO A 332 27.96 28.72 -19.63
N PHE A 333 27.52 29.70 -18.83
CA PHE A 333 28.20 30.99 -18.59
C PHE A 333 28.30 31.93 -19.81
N ASP A 334 27.37 31.82 -20.75
CA ASP A 334 27.28 32.65 -21.95
C ASP A 334 26.56 33.99 -21.69
N PHE A 335 27.06 34.77 -20.73
CA PHE A 335 26.42 36.02 -20.29
C PHE A 335 26.39 37.08 -21.40
N ARG A 336 25.20 37.60 -21.69
CA ARG A 336 24.98 38.75 -22.56
C ARG A 336 24.58 39.96 -21.71
N THR A 337 25.39 41.01 -21.79
CA THR A 337 25.23 42.27 -21.03
C THR A 337 24.53 43.38 -21.82
N ASP A 338 24.02 43.08 -23.02
CA ASP A 338 23.28 44.05 -23.84
C ASP A 338 21.99 44.49 -23.12
N GLY A 339 21.85 45.81 -22.90
CA GLY A 339 20.71 46.40 -22.22
C GLY A 339 19.37 46.14 -22.92
N ALA A 340 19.35 46.05 -24.25
CA ALA A 340 18.14 45.70 -25.00
C ALA A 340 17.74 44.24 -24.76
N PHE A 341 18.72 43.34 -24.70
CA PHE A 341 18.53 41.92 -24.39
C PHE A 341 18.04 41.69 -22.96
N ILE A 342 18.61 42.40 -21.98
CA ILE A 342 18.16 42.31 -20.59
C ILE A 342 16.73 42.86 -20.45
N LYS A 343 16.43 44.00 -21.06
CA LYS A 343 15.11 44.64 -20.96
C LYS A 343 13.99 43.77 -21.53
N SER A 344 14.23 43.05 -22.63
CA SER A 344 13.23 42.15 -23.24
C SER A 344 12.91 40.92 -22.37
N ARG A 345 13.77 40.62 -21.39
CA ARG A 345 13.69 39.45 -20.51
C ARG A 345 13.18 39.78 -19.10
N LEU A 346 12.75 41.02 -18.85
CA LEU A 346 12.16 41.46 -17.59
C LEU A 346 10.65 41.18 -17.49
N ASP A 347 10.05 40.60 -18.54
CA ASP A 347 8.65 40.19 -18.59
C ASP A 347 8.29 39.15 -17.51
N PHE A 348 9.27 38.38 -17.03
CA PHE A 348 9.09 37.42 -15.94
C PHE A 348 8.55 38.05 -14.64
N LEU A 349 8.79 39.35 -14.41
CA LEU A 349 8.25 40.08 -13.25
C LEU A 349 6.73 40.24 -13.30
N GLN A 350 6.13 40.14 -14.48
CA GLN A 350 4.68 40.24 -14.70
C GLN A 350 3.99 38.87 -14.73
N ARG A 351 4.76 37.77 -14.79
CA ARG A 351 4.23 36.40 -14.81
C ARG A 351 3.75 35.99 -13.43
N VAL A 352 2.69 35.19 -13.41
CA VAL A 352 2.15 34.63 -12.17
C VAL A 352 2.90 33.36 -11.78
N PRO A 353 3.03 33.03 -10.48
CA PRO A 353 3.70 31.80 -10.05
C PRO A 353 3.14 30.55 -10.75
N PHE A 354 4.01 29.61 -11.11
CA PHE A 354 3.70 28.36 -11.82
C PHE A 354 3.21 28.49 -13.28
N GLU A 355 3.15 29.69 -13.88
CA GLU A 355 2.77 29.85 -15.29
C GLU A 355 3.68 29.05 -16.25
N VAL A 356 5.01 29.15 -16.07
CA VAL A 356 5.98 28.40 -16.90
C VAL A 356 5.87 26.89 -16.70
N TYR A 357 5.52 26.47 -15.48
CA TYR A 357 5.37 25.06 -15.12
C TYR A 357 4.10 24.45 -15.73
N TYR A 358 3.06 25.26 -15.93
CA TYR A 358 1.82 24.84 -16.57
C TYR A 358 1.98 24.62 -18.09
N ILE A 359 2.80 25.43 -18.76
CA ILE A 359 2.99 25.35 -20.22
C ILE A 359 3.93 24.19 -20.60
N GLY A 360 4.79 23.74 -19.68
CA GLY A 360 5.70 22.62 -19.88
C GLY A 360 5.05 21.25 -19.66
N THR A 361 5.82 20.19 -19.90
CA THR A 361 5.37 18.83 -19.53
C THR A 361 5.38 18.66 -18.01
N GLU A 362 4.48 17.83 -17.47
CA GLU A 362 4.35 17.55 -16.04
C GLU A 362 5.67 17.00 -15.49
N TYR A 363 6.36 16.18 -16.29
CA TYR A 363 7.66 15.64 -15.94
C TYR A 363 8.73 16.72 -15.79
N ARG A 364 8.81 17.66 -16.74
CA ARG A 364 9.75 18.78 -16.66
C ARG A 364 9.42 19.67 -15.46
N ALA A 365 8.14 19.96 -15.27
CA ALA A 365 7.65 20.77 -14.16
C ALA A 365 8.09 20.18 -12.81
N ILE A 366 7.83 18.89 -12.55
CA ILE A 366 8.23 18.31 -11.27
C ILE A 366 9.75 18.17 -11.12
N THR A 367 10.46 17.91 -12.23
CA THR A 367 11.92 17.85 -12.23
C THR A 367 12.52 19.19 -11.82
N GLU A 368 12.03 20.31 -12.35
CA GLU A 368 12.49 21.64 -11.96
C GLU A 368 12.09 21.99 -10.52
N VAL A 369 10.88 21.62 -10.06
CA VAL A 369 10.49 21.78 -8.64
C VAL A 369 11.49 21.05 -7.72
N LEU A 370 11.76 19.78 -8.00
CA LEU A 370 12.69 18.97 -7.20
C LEU A 370 14.11 19.52 -7.29
N ARG A 371 14.58 19.88 -8.49
CA ARG A 371 15.90 20.45 -8.69
C ARG A 371 16.08 21.73 -7.88
N LYS A 372 15.18 22.71 -8.00
CA LYS A 372 15.28 23.99 -7.28
C LYS A 372 15.20 23.78 -5.76
N THR A 373 14.29 22.94 -5.28
CA THR A 373 14.14 22.69 -3.84
C THR A 373 15.29 21.87 -3.24
N LEU A 374 15.71 20.78 -3.89
CA LEU A 374 16.72 19.85 -3.37
C LEU A 374 18.14 20.41 -3.47
N PHE A 375 18.47 21.23 -4.48
CA PHE A 375 19.79 21.87 -4.54
C PHE A 375 19.99 22.93 -3.43
N PHE A 376 18.91 23.60 -3.00
CA PHE A 376 18.99 24.62 -1.94
C PHE A 376 18.80 24.05 -0.53
N ALA A 377 18.21 22.86 -0.37
CA ALA A 377 18.07 22.23 0.95
C ALA A 377 19.42 21.98 1.70
N PRO A 378 20.50 21.50 1.05
CA PRO A 378 21.82 21.38 1.67
C PRO A 378 22.36 22.71 2.19
N LEU A 379 22.17 23.81 1.46
CA LEU A 379 22.58 25.15 1.90
C LEU A 379 21.91 25.50 3.24
N GLY A 380 20.59 25.32 3.32
CA GLY A 380 19.85 25.52 4.57
C GLY A 380 20.36 24.63 5.71
N GLY A 381 20.65 23.37 5.41
CA GLY A 381 21.18 22.41 6.39
C GLY A 381 22.56 22.80 6.94
N LEU A 382 23.48 23.21 6.07
CA LEU A 382 24.82 23.68 6.44
C LEU A 382 24.77 24.96 7.27
N LEU A 383 23.91 25.91 6.90
CA LEU A 383 23.68 27.14 7.67
C LEU A 383 23.09 26.84 9.05
N ALA A 384 22.10 25.93 9.15
CA ALA A 384 21.54 25.52 10.44
C ALA A 384 22.59 24.85 11.33
N TRP A 385 23.47 24.04 10.73
CA TRP A 385 24.57 23.39 11.42
C TRP A 385 25.61 24.38 11.94
N GLY A 386 25.99 25.36 11.11
CA GLY A 386 26.86 26.47 11.49
C GLY A 386 26.28 27.27 12.66
N VAL A 387 25.04 27.76 12.51
CA VAL A 387 24.34 28.53 13.57
C VAL A 387 24.25 27.74 14.87
N ALA A 388 23.94 26.44 14.82
CA ALA A 388 23.81 25.61 16.02
C ALA A 388 25.13 25.44 16.79
N ARG A 389 26.27 25.46 16.11
CA ARG A 389 27.60 25.31 16.71
C ARG A 389 28.15 26.59 17.35
N GLN A 390 27.57 27.73 17.02
CA GLN A 390 28.07 29.01 17.51
C GLN A 390 27.54 29.34 18.92
N PRO A 391 28.29 30.15 19.69
CA PRO A 391 27.87 30.61 21.01
C PRO A 391 26.55 31.39 20.94
N TRP A 392 25.77 31.39 22.03
CA TRP A 392 24.46 32.05 22.10
C TRP A 392 24.45 33.48 21.55
N ARG A 393 25.50 34.28 21.84
CA ARG A 393 25.65 35.67 21.38
C ARG A 393 25.63 35.83 19.86
N TRP A 394 26.16 34.85 19.12
CA TRP A 394 26.24 34.88 17.66
C TRP A 394 25.05 34.22 16.96
N ARG A 395 24.23 33.43 17.68
CA ARG A 395 23.13 32.68 17.07
C ARG A 395 22.05 33.55 16.44
N GLY A 396 21.72 34.68 17.07
CA GLY A 396 20.72 35.63 16.56
C GLY A 396 21.17 36.29 15.24
N PRO A 397 22.32 36.99 15.24
CA PRO A 397 22.87 37.61 14.03
C PRO A 397 23.12 36.61 12.89
N LEU A 398 23.71 35.44 13.19
CA LEU A 398 23.96 34.42 12.17
C LEU A 398 22.69 33.75 11.66
N PHE A 399 21.62 33.68 12.47
CA PHE A 399 20.30 33.26 11.99
C PHE A 399 19.73 34.27 11.00
N ALA A 400 19.80 35.57 11.32
CA ALA A 400 19.36 36.63 10.40
C ALA A 400 20.16 36.61 9.09
N LEU A 401 21.48 36.46 9.17
CA LEU A 401 22.35 36.30 8.00
C LEU A 401 21.99 35.05 7.19
N ALA A 402 21.75 33.91 7.85
CA ALA A 402 21.33 32.70 7.17
C ALA A 402 19.99 32.89 6.43
N MET A 403 19.01 33.57 7.03
CA MET A 403 17.73 33.86 6.36
C MET A 403 17.91 34.79 5.16
N LEU A 404 18.78 35.80 5.29
CA LEU A 404 19.11 36.71 4.19
C LEU A 404 19.81 35.97 3.05
N VAL A 405 20.78 35.08 3.35
CA VAL A 405 21.44 34.24 2.34
C VAL A 405 20.43 33.32 1.65
N LEU A 406 19.54 32.69 2.39
CA LEU A 406 18.53 31.79 1.80
C LEU A 406 17.52 32.53 0.91
N ALA A 407 17.18 33.78 1.20
CA ALA A 407 16.27 34.59 0.37
C ALA A 407 16.99 35.28 -0.79
N GLY A 408 18.21 35.78 -0.55
CA GLY A 408 18.99 36.54 -1.52
C GLY A 408 19.70 35.68 -2.56
N MET A 409 20.18 34.50 -2.19
CA MET A 409 20.94 33.66 -3.12
C MET A 409 20.14 33.22 -4.35
N PRO A 410 18.89 32.73 -4.22
CA PRO A 410 18.13 32.39 -5.41
C PRO A 410 17.79 33.64 -6.24
N ALA A 411 17.66 34.82 -5.63
CA ALA A 411 17.48 36.06 -6.39
C ALA A 411 18.73 36.41 -7.22
N VAL A 412 19.93 36.24 -6.66
CA VAL A 412 21.20 36.39 -7.41
C VAL A 412 21.26 35.43 -8.59
N ILE A 413 20.84 34.18 -8.40
CA ILE A 413 20.83 33.17 -9.46
C ILE A 413 19.87 33.57 -10.58
N GLU A 414 18.61 33.87 -10.26
CA GLU A 414 17.59 34.25 -11.24
C GLU A 414 17.96 35.55 -11.99
N LEU A 415 18.47 36.56 -11.28
CA LEU A 415 18.95 37.80 -11.91
C LEU A 415 20.14 37.55 -12.85
N GLY A 416 21.07 36.66 -12.48
CA GLY A 416 22.14 36.24 -13.39
C GLY A 416 21.62 35.47 -14.60
N GLN A 417 20.54 34.70 -14.45
CA GLN A 417 19.91 33.97 -15.56
C GLN A 417 19.17 34.89 -16.56
N VAL A 418 18.82 36.12 -16.17
CA VAL A 418 18.28 37.13 -17.11
C VAL A 418 19.28 37.37 -18.25
N MET A 419 20.57 37.35 -17.92
CA MET A 419 21.67 37.57 -18.85
C MET A 419 22.07 36.33 -19.66
N LEU A 420 21.45 35.16 -19.43
CA LEU A 420 21.80 33.89 -20.09
C LEU A 420 20.76 33.49 -21.15
N PRO A 421 21.09 33.48 -22.46
CA PRO A 421 20.17 33.22 -23.57
C PRO A 421 19.30 31.98 -23.40
N HIS A 422 19.92 30.85 -23.01
CA HIS A 422 19.27 29.54 -22.97
C HIS A 422 18.55 29.23 -21.64
N LYS A 423 18.54 30.17 -20.68
CA LYS A 423 17.82 30.01 -19.41
C LYS A 423 16.48 30.73 -19.44
N ILE A 424 15.51 30.20 -18.69
CA ILE A 424 14.22 30.84 -18.45
C ILE A 424 14.28 31.35 -17.01
N VAL A 425 14.00 32.64 -16.83
CA VAL A 425 13.92 33.26 -15.50
C VAL A 425 12.47 33.21 -15.05
N ASP A 426 12.24 32.84 -13.80
CA ASP A 426 10.89 32.71 -13.27
C ASP A 426 10.83 33.00 -11.76
N THR A 427 9.80 33.74 -11.33
CA THR A 427 9.60 34.07 -9.91
C THR A 427 9.26 32.83 -9.07
N THR A 428 8.71 31.78 -9.68
CA THR A 428 8.45 30.49 -9.04
C THR A 428 9.75 29.78 -8.67
N ASP A 429 10.77 29.85 -9.54
CA ASP A 429 12.06 29.22 -9.28
C ASP A 429 12.74 29.84 -8.07
N TRP A 430 12.66 31.17 -7.93
CA TRP A 430 13.10 31.89 -6.74
C TRP A 430 12.37 31.40 -5.47
N LEU A 431 11.03 31.35 -5.53
CA LEU A 431 10.19 30.89 -4.42
C LEU A 431 10.52 29.45 -4.00
N LEU A 432 10.63 28.54 -4.96
CA LEU A 432 10.91 27.11 -4.73
C LEU A 432 12.29 26.91 -4.11
N ALA A 433 13.31 27.59 -4.62
CA ALA A 433 14.65 27.54 -4.07
C ALA A 433 14.70 28.08 -2.62
N TRP A 434 14.01 29.19 -2.35
CA TRP A 434 13.90 29.75 -1.00
C TRP A 434 13.21 28.77 -0.03
N LEU A 435 12.07 28.20 -0.44
CA LEU A 435 11.34 27.19 0.36
C LEU A 435 12.17 25.93 0.60
N GLY A 436 12.91 25.45 -0.41
CA GLY A 436 13.84 24.32 -0.28
C GLY A 436 14.93 24.59 0.76
N GLY A 437 15.53 25.79 0.72
CA GLY A 437 16.49 26.25 1.71
C GLY A 437 15.92 26.32 3.13
N LEU A 438 14.71 26.87 3.29
CA LEU A 438 14.02 26.92 4.58
C LEU A 438 13.70 25.53 5.13
N ALA A 439 13.24 24.60 4.27
CA ALA A 439 12.96 23.22 4.64
C ALA A 439 14.23 22.51 5.10
N GLY A 440 15.34 22.67 4.38
CA GLY A 440 16.65 22.14 4.76
C GLY A 440 17.13 22.69 6.10
N TYR A 441 17.03 24.00 6.32
CA TYR A 441 17.37 24.65 7.60
C TYR A 441 16.53 24.12 8.76
N GLY A 442 15.21 24.07 8.58
CA GLY A 442 14.27 23.58 9.58
C GLY A 442 14.54 22.12 9.96
N MET A 443 14.78 21.26 8.96
CA MET A 443 15.03 19.84 9.17
C MET A 443 16.36 19.58 9.87
N ALA A 444 17.44 20.21 9.41
CA ALA A 444 18.76 20.08 10.04
C ALA A 444 18.74 20.60 11.48
N ARG A 445 18.13 21.77 11.73
CA ARG A 445 17.94 22.31 13.09
C ARG A 445 17.18 21.33 13.98
N ARG A 446 16.17 20.64 13.45
CA ARG A 446 15.39 19.65 14.18
C ARG A 446 16.20 18.40 14.50
N MET A 447 16.95 17.86 13.53
CA MET A 447 17.85 16.72 13.77
C MET A 447 18.93 17.05 14.80
N LEU A 448 19.52 18.25 14.71
CA LEU A 448 20.54 18.72 15.65
C LEU A 448 20.00 18.85 17.08
N ARG A 449 18.74 19.28 17.25
CA ARG A 449 18.09 19.45 18.56
C ARG A 449 17.43 18.19 19.11
N ALA A 450 17.16 17.18 18.27
CA ALA A 450 16.48 15.97 18.71
C ALA A 450 17.32 15.19 19.73
N PRO A 451 16.70 14.67 20.81
CA PRO A 451 17.38 13.86 21.81
C PRO A 451 17.98 12.60 21.18
N ARG A 452 19.13 12.16 21.70
CA ARG A 452 19.92 11.09 21.08
C ARG A 452 19.37 9.69 21.36
N HIS A 453 18.63 9.51 22.45
CA HIS A 453 18.09 8.21 22.86
C HIS A 453 16.59 8.29 23.06
N ALA A 454 15.87 7.26 22.60
CA ALA A 454 14.47 7.11 22.92
C ALA A 454 14.38 6.51 24.33
N VAL A 455 13.74 7.22 25.28
CA VAL A 455 13.19 6.55 26.47
C VAL A 455 12.14 5.58 25.93
N SER A 456 12.46 4.28 25.97
CA SER A 456 11.62 3.25 25.40
C SER A 456 10.31 3.18 26.15
N ALA A 457 9.23 3.72 25.59
CA ALA A 457 7.86 3.53 26.08
C ALA A 457 7.38 2.06 25.98
N ARG A 458 8.23 1.13 25.50
CA ARG A 458 7.88 -0.29 25.32
C ARG A 458 7.74 -1.06 26.63
N THR A 459 8.26 -0.58 27.75
CA THR A 459 8.10 -1.27 29.05
C THR A 459 6.70 -1.16 29.65
N ALA A 460 5.82 -0.29 29.13
CA ALA A 460 4.48 -0.09 29.67
C ALA A 460 3.37 -0.93 28.99
N VAL A 461 3.65 -1.60 27.86
CA VAL A 461 2.60 -2.30 27.09
C VAL A 461 2.60 -3.81 27.32
N ASP A 462 3.68 -4.39 27.85
CA ASP A 462 3.76 -5.83 28.11
C ASP A 462 2.97 -6.31 29.35
N THR A 463 2.39 -5.40 30.14
CA THR A 463 1.65 -5.75 31.37
C THR A 463 0.11 -5.71 31.25
N ALA A 464 -0.46 -5.23 30.14
CA ALA A 464 -1.90 -4.92 30.06
C ALA A 464 -2.77 -5.95 29.29
N ALA A 465 -2.40 -7.23 29.28
CA ALA A 465 -3.24 -8.26 28.65
C ALA A 465 -3.22 -9.60 29.41
N VAL A 466 -3.55 -9.56 30.71
CA VAL A 466 -4.05 -10.75 31.41
C VAL A 466 -5.46 -11.03 30.87
N PHE A 467 -5.54 -11.92 29.88
CA PHE A 467 -6.83 -12.48 29.46
C PHE A 467 -7.23 -13.61 30.41
N PRO A 468 -8.53 -13.75 30.72
CA PRO A 468 -9.02 -14.71 31.71
C PRO A 468 -8.71 -16.15 31.30
N HIS A 469 -8.57 -17.00 32.31
CA HIS A 469 -8.27 -18.42 32.21
C HIS A 469 -9.13 -19.16 31.17
N ALA A 470 -8.54 -20.23 30.60
CA ALA A 470 -9.22 -21.13 29.67
C ALA A 470 -10.53 -21.63 30.26
N ALA A 471 -11.65 -21.35 29.58
CA ALA A 471 -12.97 -21.79 29.99
C ALA A 471 -13.04 -23.32 30.12
N PRO A 472 -13.68 -23.88 31.17
CA PRO A 472 -13.80 -25.32 31.41
C PRO A 472 -14.39 -26.13 30.24
N GLY A 473 -15.17 -25.50 29.35
CA GLY A 473 -15.86 -26.14 28.23
C GLY A 473 -14.98 -26.62 27.06
N ALA A 474 -13.68 -26.28 27.03
CA ALA A 474 -12.81 -26.66 25.91
C ALA A 474 -12.52 -28.18 25.82
N ARG A 475 -12.62 -28.91 26.94
CA ARG A 475 -12.32 -30.37 26.99
C ARG A 475 -13.41 -31.22 26.33
N TRP A 476 -14.67 -30.81 26.44
CA TRP A 476 -15.82 -31.53 25.85
C TRP A 476 -16.19 -31.05 24.45
N HIS A 477 -15.56 -29.99 23.94
CA HIS A 477 -15.90 -29.42 22.64
C HIS A 477 -15.72 -30.41 21.48
N LEU A 478 -14.57 -31.10 21.42
CA LEU A 478 -14.30 -32.08 20.37
C LEU A 478 -15.32 -33.23 20.36
N PRO A 479 -15.55 -33.97 21.46
CA PRO A 479 -16.52 -35.07 21.45
C PRO A 479 -17.96 -34.57 21.20
N LEU A 480 -18.35 -33.39 21.69
CA LEU A 480 -19.67 -32.82 21.41
C LEU A 480 -19.85 -32.47 19.92
N MET A 481 -18.85 -31.85 19.30
CA MET A 481 -18.91 -31.51 17.87
C MET A 481 -18.90 -32.75 16.98
N LEU A 482 -18.05 -33.74 17.30
CA LEU A 482 -18.02 -35.00 16.57
C LEU A 482 -19.35 -35.74 16.72
N GLY A 483 -19.83 -35.95 17.96
CA GLY A 483 -21.11 -36.63 18.21
C GLY A 483 -22.29 -35.91 17.55
N GLY A 484 -22.35 -34.58 17.65
CA GLY A 484 -23.39 -33.78 17.01
C GLY A 484 -23.38 -33.87 15.48
N LEU A 485 -22.20 -33.77 14.85
CA LEU A 485 -22.06 -33.94 13.39
C LEU A 485 -22.36 -35.37 12.95
N THR A 486 -21.97 -36.39 13.71
CA THR A 486 -22.31 -37.79 13.42
C THR A 486 -23.81 -38.02 13.43
N VAL A 487 -24.51 -37.56 14.47
CA VAL A 487 -25.97 -37.64 14.55
C VAL A 487 -26.62 -36.85 13.41
N LEU A 488 -26.10 -35.66 13.08
CA LEU A 488 -26.59 -34.84 11.97
C LEU A 488 -26.48 -35.57 10.63
N PHE A 489 -25.31 -36.09 10.28
CA PHE A 489 -25.09 -36.80 9.02
C PHE A 489 -25.90 -38.10 8.93
N TRP A 490 -25.96 -38.86 10.03
CA TRP A 490 -26.78 -40.07 10.08
C TRP A 490 -28.27 -39.73 9.90
N SER A 491 -28.77 -38.72 10.62
CA SER A 491 -30.18 -38.30 10.50
C SER A 491 -30.51 -37.75 9.11
N ALA A 492 -29.60 -36.97 8.51
CA ALA A 492 -29.77 -36.44 7.16
C ALA A 492 -29.84 -37.55 6.10
N ALA A 493 -29.03 -38.60 6.24
CA ALA A 493 -29.06 -39.74 5.32
C ALA A 493 -30.38 -40.55 5.39
N HIS A 494 -31.04 -40.55 6.56
CA HIS A 494 -32.30 -41.29 6.77
C HIS A 494 -33.56 -40.43 6.62
N ALA A 495 -33.41 -39.13 6.40
CA ALA A 495 -34.54 -38.22 6.25
C ALA A 495 -35.20 -38.37 4.86
N PRO A 496 -36.52 -38.65 4.77
CA PRO A 496 -37.18 -38.94 3.49
C PRO A 496 -37.25 -37.74 2.54
N PHE A 497 -37.11 -36.52 3.07
CA PHE A 497 -37.13 -35.28 2.30
C PHE A 497 -35.76 -34.86 1.76
N MET A 498 -34.67 -35.57 2.11
CA MET A 498 -33.34 -35.22 1.62
C MET A 498 -33.12 -35.73 0.19
N PRO A 499 -32.39 -34.97 -0.66
CA PRO A 499 -32.04 -35.40 -2.01
C PRO A 499 -31.32 -36.75 -2.00
N TYR A 500 -31.50 -37.52 -3.07
CA TYR A 500 -30.91 -38.86 -3.22
C TYR A 500 -29.39 -38.88 -2.96
N ASN A 501 -28.65 -37.91 -3.50
CA ASN A 501 -27.20 -37.77 -3.28
C ASN A 501 -26.79 -37.62 -1.81
N VAL A 502 -27.68 -37.11 -0.95
CA VAL A 502 -27.44 -36.99 0.50
C VAL A 502 -27.78 -38.29 1.22
N ARG A 503 -28.83 -38.99 0.77
CA ARG A 503 -29.26 -40.28 1.33
C ARG A 503 -28.24 -41.39 1.05
N GLU A 504 -27.63 -41.38 -0.12
CA GLU A 504 -26.61 -42.36 -0.53
C GLU A 504 -25.16 -41.96 -0.20
N LEU A 505 -24.96 -40.83 0.48
CA LEU A 505 -23.63 -40.34 0.82
C LEU A 505 -22.90 -41.27 1.81
N LEU A 506 -23.66 -41.99 2.65
CA LEU A 506 -23.10 -42.93 3.63
C LEU A 506 -23.04 -44.33 3.02
N ARG A 507 -21.97 -45.07 3.33
CA ARG A 507 -21.88 -46.46 2.89
C ARG A 507 -22.92 -47.31 3.62
N HIS A 508 -23.55 -48.22 2.87
CA HIS A 508 -24.64 -49.07 3.34
C HIS A 508 -24.18 -50.15 4.34
N ASP A 509 -22.91 -50.55 4.28
CA ASP A 509 -22.29 -51.57 5.13
C ASP A 509 -22.14 -51.11 6.59
N ALA A 510 -21.82 -49.84 6.81
CA ALA A 510 -21.61 -49.29 8.16
C ALA A 510 -22.01 -47.80 8.25
N PRO A 511 -23.31 -47.45 8.16
CA PRO A 511 -23.75 -46.05 8.03
C PRO A 511 -23.36 -45.18 9.23
N TRP A 512 -23.34 -45.74 10.45
CA TRP A 512 -22.90 -45.00 11.63
C TRP A 512 -21.40 -44.71 11.63
N LEU A 513 -20.58 -45.67 11.20
CA LEU A 513 -19.13 -45.48 11.07
C LEU A 513 -18.82 -44.48 9.95
N SER A 514 -19.51 -44.57 8.82
CA SER A 514 -19.45 -43.57 7.74
C SER A 514 -19.77 -42.17 8.23
N ALA A 515 -20.85 -42.01 9.00
CA ALA A 515 -21.23 -40.70 9.56
C ALA A 515 -20.17 -40.16 10.54
N LEU A 516 -19.53 -41.03 11.35
CA LEU A 516 -18.44 -40.66 12.24
C LEU A 516 -17.18 -40.24 11.48
N LEU A 517 -16.78 -41.01 10.46
CA LEU A 517 -15.62 -40.70 9.63
C LEU A 517 -15.83 -39.40 8.84
N LEU A 518 -17.04 -39.16 8.34
CA LEU A 518 -17.39 -37.89 7.68
C LEU A 518 -17.36 -36.71 8.65
N ALA A 519 -17.83 -36.88 9.89
CA ALA A 519 -17.69 -35.89 10.96
C ALA A 519 -16.22 -35.60 11.29
N LEU A 520 -15.38 -36.63 11.35
CA LEU A 520 -13.94 -36.50 11.55
C LEU A 520 -13.26 -35.77 10.38
N ALA A 521 -13.66 -36.07 9.13
CA ALA A 521 -13.19 -35.37 7.95
C ALA A 521 -13.56 -33.88 7.99
N CYS A 522 -14.81 -33.54 8.29
CA CYS A 522 -15.25 -32.14 8.43
C CYS A 522 -14.48 -31.39 9.52
N TYR A 523 -14.27 -32.03 10.68
CA TYR A 523 -13.47 -31.46 11.75
C TYR A 523 -12.02 -31.23 11.30
N TRP A 524 -11.40 -32.23 10.66
CA TRP A 524 -10.04 -32.15 10.13
C TRP A 524 -9.87 -31.01 9.12
N LEU A 525 -10.78 -30.93 8.15
CA LEU A 525 -10.82 -29.90 7.11
C LEU A 525 -10.91 -28.50 7.73
N ALA A 526 -11.77 -28.31 8.72
CA ALA A 526 -11.96 -27.02 9.37
C ALA A 526 -10.80 -26.58 10.27
N VAL A 527 -10.12 -27.52 10.94
CA VAL A 527 -9.22 -27.23 12.07
C VAL A 527 -7.74 -27.26 11.71
N TRP A 528 -7.32 -28.20 10.85
CA TRP A 528 -5.89 -28.39 10.56
C TRP A 528 -5.20 -27.15 9.99
N PRO A 529 -5.77 -26.40 9.02
CA PRO A 529 -5.14 -25.18 8.51
C PRO A 529 -4.98 -24.09 9.58
N VAL A 530 -5.94 -23.99 10.51
CA VAL A 530 -5.89 -23.05 11.66
C VAL A 530 -4.80 -23.47 12.65
N TRP A 531 -4.63 -24.77 12.88
CA TRP A 531 -3.52 -25.30 13.66
C TRP A 531 -2.16 -25.00 12.99
N LEU A 532 -2.06 -25.20 11.68
CA LEU A 532 -0.84 -24.95 10.91
C LEU A 532 -0.45 -23.47 10.98
N ALA A 533 -1.42 -22.57 10.82
CA ALA A 533 -1.22 -21.14 10.96
C ALA A 533 -0.62 -20.77 12.33
N ARG A 534 -1.03 -21.44 13.42
CA ARG A 534 -0.56 -21.13 14.78
C ARG A 534 0.89 -21.51 15.05
N ARG A 535 1.48 -22.43 14.29
CA ARG A 535 2.88 -22.87 14.47
C ARG A 535 3.85 -21.69 14.37
N ARG A 536 4.80 -21.57 15.29
CA ARG A 536 5.81 -20.50 15.30
C ARG A 536 6.98 -20.92 14.42
N VAL A 537 7.06 -20.36 13.22
CA VAL A 537 8.10 -20.64 12.21
C VAL A 537 8.42 -19.32 11.49
N SER A 538 9.68 -19.15 11.06
CA SER A 538 10.11 -17.97 10.29
C SER A 538 9.38 -17.87 8.94
N GLY A 539 9.37 -16.68 8.34
CA GLY A 539 8.67 -16.47 7.06
C GLY A 539 9.22 -17.31 5.90
N LEU A 540 10.53 -17.55 5.86
CA LEU A 540 11.18 -18.38 4.83
C LEU A 540 10.85 -19.86 5.01
N LEU A 541 11.00 -20.40 6.22
CA LEU A 541 10.66 -21.80 6.51
C LEU A 541 9.16 -22.08 6.31
N ARG A 542 8.30 -21.06 6.38
CA ARG A 542 6.87 -21.19 6.08
C ARG A 542 6.59 -21.59 4.63
N GLN A 543 7.44 -21.18 3.69
CA GLN A 543 7.32 -21.50 2.27
C GLN A 543 7.38 -23.01 2.03
N GLY A 544 8.16 -23.75 2.82
CA GLY A 544 8.19 -25.21 2.78
C GLY A 544 7.15 -25.88 3.69
N GLN A 545 6.92 -25.31 4.88
CA GLN A 545 5.97 -25.90 5.84
C GLN A 545 4.54 -25.93 5.33
N LEU A 546 4.09 -24.90 4.62
CA LEU A 546 2.69 -24.81 4.18
C LEU A 546 2.36 -25.86 3.11
N PRO A 547 3.12 -26.01 2.00
CA PRO A 547 2.88 -27.07 1.03
C PRO A 547 2.89 -28.47 1.66
N LEU A 548 3.91 -28.79 2.48
CA LEU A 548 4.01 -30.10 3.13
C LEU A 548 2.86 -30.34 4.11
N GLY A 549 2.49 -29.31 4.89
CA GLY A 549 1.36 -29.37 5.80
C GLY A 549 0.02 -29.53 5.08
N LEU A 550 -0.13 -28.97 3.88
CA LEU A 550 -1.33 -29.11 3.06
C LEU A 550 -1.37 -30.42 2.25
N LEU A 551 -0.22 -31.03 1.98
CA LEU A 551 -0.14 -32.40 1.47
C LEU A 551 -0.67 -33.40 2.51
N LEU A 552 -0.20 -33.31 3.76
CA LEU A 552 -0.71 -34.13 4.87
C LEU A 552 -2.20 -33.88 5.15
N TYR A 553 -2.61 -32.61 5.07
CA TYR A 553 -4.01 -32.21 5.19
C TYR A 553 -4.90 -32.92 4.16
N GLY A 554 -4.54 -32.82 2.88
CA GLY A 554 -5.31 -33.42 1.79
C GLY A 554 -5.27 -34.94 1.83
N GLY A 555 -4.11 -35.54 2.12
CA GLY A 555 -3.95 -36.99 2.17
C GLY A 555 -4.77 -37.64 3.27
N MET A 556 -4.73 -37.09 4.48
CA MET A 556 -5.56 -37.59 5.59
C MET A 556 -7.05 -37.39 5.33
N ALA A 557 -7.44 -36.23 4.77
CA ALA A 557 -8.83 -35.99 4.40
C ALA A 557 -9.32 -36.99 3.34
N PHE A 558 -8.50 -37.30 2.34
CA PHE A 558 -8.81 -38.32 1.34
C PHE A 558 -9.00 -39.70 1.97
N LEU A 559 -8.10 -40.14 2.86
CA LEU A 559 -8.25 -41.43 3.55
C LEU A 559 -9.55 -41.51 4.37
N LEU A 560 -9.90 -40.43 5.07
CA LEU A 560 -11.15 -40.36 5.82
C LEU A 560 -12.39 -40.39 4.91
N LEU A 561 -12.35 -39.67 3.78
CA LEU A 561 -13.45 -39.63 2.81
C LEU A 561 -13.61 -40.95 2.06
N ALA A 562 -12.52 -41.59 1.64
CA ALA A 562 -12.51 -42.91 0.99
C ALA A 562 -13.05 -44.02 1.91
N ALA A 563 -12.86 -43.89 3.22
CA ALA A 563 -13.46 -44.80 4.19
C ALA A 563 -14.93 -44.44 4.52
N ALA A 564 -15.34 -43.17 4.36
CA ALA A 564 -16.66 -42.70 4.78
C ALA A 564 -17.74 -42.82 3.69
N VAL A 565 -17.39 -42.59 2.43
CA VAL A 565 -18.32 -42.34 1.32
C VAL A 565 -18.08 -43.35 0.18
N PRO A 566 -19.11 -43.71 -0.63
CA PRO A 566 -18.90 -44.52 -1.83
C PRO A 566 -17.94 -43.90 -2.85
N ASP A 567 -17.23 -44.75 -3.61
CA ASP A 567 -16.27 -44.30 -4.63
C ASP A 567 -16.91 -43.44 -5.72
N GLU A 568 -18.17 -43.73 -6.06
CA GLU A 568 -18.95 -42.95 -7.03
C GLU A 568 -19.03 -41.48 -6.65
N SER A 569 -19.33 -41.17 -5.38
CA SER A 569 -19.39 -39.78 -4.91
C SER A 569 -18.01 -39.10 -4.90
N LEU A 570 -16.92 -39.86 -4.78
CA LEU A 570 -15.57 -39.32 -4.92
C LEU A 570 -15.24 -38.99 -6.38
N HIS A 571 -15.68 -39.83 -7.31
CA HIS A 571 -15.51 -39.63 -8.74
C HIS A 571 -16.33 -38.46 -9.27
N ASP A 572 -17.52 -38.19 -8.70
CA ASP A 572 -18.36 -37.05 -9.08
C ASP A 572 -17.64 -35.69 -8.94
N LEU A 573 -16.73 -35.58 -7.96
CA LEU A 573 -15.98 -34.35 -7.66
C LEU A 573 -14.59 -34.33 -8.29
N ALA A 574 -13.84 -35.44 -8.23
CA ALA A 574 -12.45 -35.48 -8.67
C ALA A 574 -12.26 -36.04 -10.10
N GLY A 575 -13.31 -36.62 -10.69
CA GLY A 575 -13.26 -37.44 -11.89
C GLY A 575 -12.84 -38.88 -11.59
N SER A 576 -13.24 -39.80 -12.46
CA SER A 576 -12.70 -41.16 -12.44
C SER A 576 -11.22 -41.15 -12.88
N PRO A 577 -10.38 -42.09 -12.40
CA PRO A 577 -8.98 -42.17 -12.80
C PRO A 577 -8.83 -42.40 -14.32
N VAL A 578 -8.05 -41.55 -15.00
CA VAL A 578 -7.82 -41.62 -16.46
C VAL A 578 -6.38 -42.00 -16.79
N ARG A 579 -5.43 -41.83 -15.85
CA ARG A 579 -4.01 -42.11 -16.06
C ARG A 579 -3.62 -43.55 -15.72
N HIS A 580 -4.56 -44.37 -15.25
CA HIS A 580 -4.39 -45.79 -14.91
C HIS A 580 -3.24 -46.05 -13.91
N TRP A 581 -3.05 -45.16 -12.94
CA TRP A 581 -2.07 -45.36 -11.88
C TRP A 581 -2.47 -46.53 -10.97
N PRO A 582 -1.49 -47.24 -10.37
CA PRO A 582 -1.81 -48.36 -9.48
C PRO A 582 -2.62 -47.89 -8.26
N GLY A 583 -3.64 -48.65 -7.89
CA GLY A 583 -4.46 -48.37 -6.70
C GLY A 583 -5.16 -46.99 -6.75
N GLN A 584 -5.25 -46.33 -5.59
CA GLN A 584 -5.96 -45.06 -5.44
C GLN A 584 -5.05 -43.81 -5.54
N TRP A 585 -3.82 -43.94 -6.06
CA TRP A 585 -2.84 -42.83 -6.08
C TRP A 585 -3.30 -41.63 -6.91
N GLU A 586 -3.84 -41.87 -8.11
CA GLU A 586 -4.34 -40.79 -8.97
C GLU A 586 -5.49 -40.05 -8.28
N LEU A 587 -6.50 -40.78 -7.81
CA LEU A 587 -7.66 -40.22 -7.13
C LEU A 587 -7.24 -39.44 -5.88
N GLY A 588 -6.35 -40.02 -5.07
CA GLY A 588 -5.83 -39.39 -3.86
C GLY A 588 -5.10 -38.08 -4.13
N LEU A 589 -4.22 -38.02 -5.15
CA LEU A 589 -3.53 -36.77 -5.50
C LEU A 589 -4.46 -35.70 -6.07
N ARG A 590 -5.49 -36.10 -6.83
CA ARG A 590 -6.54 -35.17 -7.29
C ARG A 590 -7.29 -34.57 -6.11
N TRP A 591 -7.65 -35.38 -5.12
CA TRP A 591 -8.26 -34.91 -3.87
C TRP A 591 -7.33 -34.02 -3.06
N VAL A 592 -6.03 -34.34 -2.97
CA VAL A 592 -5.03 -33.47 -2.33
C VAL A 592 -4.99 -32.10 -3.03
N ALA A 593 -4.97 -32.08 -4.37
CA ALA A 593 -4.99 -30.83 -5.12
C ALA A 593 -6.29 -30.04 -4.86
N LEU A 594 -7.46 -30.70 -4.95
CA LEU A 594 -8.77 -30.11 -4.69
C LEU A 594 -8.84 -29.48 -3.28
N LEU A 595 -8.43 -30.22 -2.26
CA LEU A 595 -8.47 -29.79 -0.86
C LEU A 595 -7.39 -28.76 -0.53
N ALA A 596 -6.29 -28.70 -1.28
CA ALA A 596 -5.26 -27.68 -1.07
C ALA A 596 -5.82 -26.25 -1.21
N VAL A 597 -6.86 -26.04 -2.03
CA VAL A 597 -7.53 -24.74 -2.19
C VAL A 597 -8.18 -24.27 -0.89
N PRO A 598 -9.21 -24.94 -0.33
CA PRO A 598 -9.81 -24.51 0.93
C PRO A 598 -8.80 -24.54 2.09
N GLY A 599 -7.85 -25.48 2.10
CA GLY A 599 -6.80 -25.53 3.12
C GLY A 599 -5.90 -24.28 3.12
N ALA A 600 -5.41 -23.84 1.96
CA ALA A 600 -4.59 -22.64 1.83
C ALA A 600 -5.38 -21.38 2.22
N LEU A 601 -6.66 -21.30 1.82
CA LEU A 601 -7.51 -20.13 2.08
C LEU A 601 -7.93 -20.04 3.56
N LEU A 602 -8.23 -21.16 4.23
CA LEU A 602 -8.45 -21.22 5.68
C LEU A 602 -7.20 -20.81 6.46
N TYR A 603 -6.02 -21.25 6.01
CA TYR A 603 -4.74 -20.81 6.56
C TYR A 603 -4.55 -19.29 6.40
N LEU A 604 -4.80 -18.73 5.21
CA LEU A 604 -4.69 -17.29 4.96
C LEU A 604 -5.68 -16.47 5.81
N ALA A 605 -6.93 -16.92 5.93
CA ALA A 605 -7.92 -16.32 6.80
C ALA A 605 -7.41 -16.28 8.25
N ALA A 606 -6.92 -17.40 8.76
CA ALA A 606 -6.35 -17.48 10.11
C ALA A 606 -5.14 -16.54 10.30
N GLN A 607 -4.21 -16.44 9.34
CA GLN A 607 -3.09 -15.50 9.41
C GLN A 607 -3.54 -14.04 9.39
N THR A 608 -4.56 -13.72 8.61
CA THR A 608 -5.15 -12.38 8.54
C THR A 608 -5.71 -11.97 9.89
N VAL A 609 -6.52 -12.83 10.52
CA VAL A 609 -7.06 -12.59 11.87
C VAL A 609 -5.94 -12.44 12.90
N ARG A 610 -4.88 -13.26 12.82
CA ARG A 610 -3.73 -13.15 13.74
C ARG A 610 -2.97 -11.84 13.58
N ARG A 611 -2.72 -11.40 12.34
CA ARG A 611 -2.09 -10.11 12.05
C ARG A 611 -2.94 -8.95 12.59
N TRP A 612 -4.25 -9.04 12.40
CA TRP A 612 -5.21 -8.06 12.89
C TRP A 612 -5.28 -7.99 14.43
N ARG A 613 -5.08 -9.13 15.11
CA ARG A 613 -4.89 -9.22 16.56
C ARG A 613 -3.52 -8.72 17.06
N GLY A 614 -2.73 -8.07 16.21
CA GLY A 614 -1.46 -7.44 16.57
C GLY A 614 -0.22 -8.35 16.46
N ARG A 615 -0.34 -9.58 15.93
CA ARG A 615 0.84 -10.40 15.65
C ARG A 615 1.62 -9.81 14.48
N ARG A 616 2.91 -9.57 14.68
CA ARG A 616 3.83 -9.15 13.62
C ARG A 616 4.15 -10.34 12.71
N LEU A 617 3.38 -10.47 11.64
CA LEU A 617 3.60 -11.48 10.60
C LEU A 617 4.19 -10.78 9.36
N GLY A 618 5.37 -11.23 8.93
CA GLY A 618 5.98 -10.76 7.69
C GLY A 618 5.25 -11.30 6.45
N ALA A 619 5.45 -10.66 5.30
CA ALA A 619 4.77 -10.98 4.04
C ALA A 619 4.92 -12.45 3.62
N GLY A 620 6.06 -13.10 3.93
CA GLY A 620 6.29 -14.52 3.62
C GLY A 620 5.23 -15.48 4.18
N HIS A 621 4.51 -15.11 5.25
CA HIS A 621 3.41 -15.94 5.76
C HIS A 621 2.20 -15.99 4.81
N PHE A 622 2.00 -14.94 4.01
CA PHE A 622 0.92 -14.82 3.04
C PHE A 622 1.36 -15.37 1.68
N TRP A 623 2.59 -15.05 1.26
CA TRP A 623 3.16 -15.55 0.01
C TRP A 623 3.26 -17.07 -0.06
N ALA A 624 3.39 -17.76 1.08
CA ALA A 624 3.43 -19.23 1.12
C ALA A 624 2.21 -19.92 0.49
N ALA A 625 1.04 -19.27 0.48
CA ALA A 625 -0.18 -19.86 -0.08
C ALA A 625 -0.23 -19.78 -1.61
N VAL A 626 0.47 -18.80 -2.22
CA VAL A 626 0.46 -18.57 -3.67
C VAL A 626 0.94 -19.78 -4.47
N PRO A 627 2.12 -20.39 -4.21
CA PRO A 627 2.55 -21.56 -4.97
C PRO A 627 1.60 -22.74 -4.81
N VAL A 628 0.98 -22.91 -3.64
CA VAL A 628 -0.01 -23.97 -3.40
C VAL A 628 -1.26 -23.76 -4.26
N LEU A 629 -1.78 -22.53 -4.31
CA LEU A 629 -2.96 -22.21 -5.11
C LEU A 629 -2.68 -22.34 -6.62
N LEU A 630 -1.49 -21.98 -7.09
CA LEU A 630 -1.08 -22.16 -8.49
C LEU A 630 -0.97 -23.65 -8.85
N LEU A 631 -0.38 -24.46 -7.98
CA LEU A 631 -0.32 -25.91 -8.18
C LEU A 631 -1.71 -26.55 -8.15
N ALA A 632 -2.58 -26.10 -7.25
CA ALA A 632 -3.97 -26.56 -7.19
C ALA A 632 -4.76 -26.19 -8.46
N TYR A 633 -4.60 -24.97 -8.98
CA TYR A 633 -5.17 -24.55 -10.27
C TYR A 633 -4.71 -25.48 -11.40
N TRP A 634 -3.42 -25.76 -11.49
CA TRP A 634 -2.89 -26.68 -12.48
C TRP A 634 -3.50 -28.08 -12.36
N GLY A 635 -3.60 -28.62 -11.14
CA GLY A 635 -4.15 -29.96 -10.90
C GLY A 635 -5.66 -30.08 -11.17
N ILE A 636 -6.44 -29.09 -10.74
CA ILE A 636 -7.92 -29.15 -10.75
C ILE A 636 -8.49 -28.64 -12.06
N VAL A 637 -7.87 -27.64 -12.70
CA VAL A 637 -8.43 -26.94 -13.87
C VAL A 637 -7.70 -27.32 -15.15
N VAL A 638 -6.36 -27.31 -15.14
CA VAL A 638 -5.57 -27.62 -16.35
C VAL A 638 -5.51 -29.12 -16.61
N GLN A 639 -5.37 -29.92 -15.55
CA GLN A 639 -5.27 -31.39 -15.59
C GLN A 639 -6.56 -32.09 -15.10
N ALA A 640 -7.70 -31.38 -15.21
CA ALA A 640 -9.00 -31.90 -14.81
C ALA A 640 -9.31 -33.24 -15.50
N ALA A 641 -9.81 -34.22 -14.75
CA ALA A 641 -10.39 -35.46 -15.30
C ALA A 641 -11.92 -35.44 -15.25
N THR A 642 -12.51 -34.30 -14.92
CA THR A 642 -13.95 -34.10 -14.86
C THR A 642 -14.30 -32.75 -15.45
N ASP A 643 -15.41 -32.72 -16.18
CA ASP A 643 -16.07 -31.52 -16.65
C ASP A 643 -16.87 -30.84 -15.53
N ASN A 644 -17.38 -31.60 -14.55
CA ASN A 644 -18.28 -31.13 -13.47
C ASN A 644 -17.79 -29.90 -12.70
N LEU A 645 -16.48 -29.71 -12.50
CA LEU A 645 -15.95 -28.50 -11.87
C LEU A 645 -15.60 -27.41 -12.89
N THR A 646 -15.03 -27.79 -14.03
CA THR A 646 -14.53 -26.83 -15.02
C THR A 646 -15.63 -26.18 -15.85
N GLU A 647 -16.78 -26.84 -16.03
CA GLU A 647 -17.98 -26.29 -16.67
C GLU A 647 -18.69 -25.26 -15.80
N LEU A 648 -18.63 -25.42 -14.47
CA LEU A 648 -19.22 -24.47 -13.54
C LEU A 648 -18.42 -23.17 -13.42
N MET A 649 -17.19 -23.13 -13.93
CA MET A 649 -16.32 -21.96 -13.86
C MET A 649 -16.56 -21.01 -15.04
N ALA A 650 -16.62 -19.71 -14.75
CA ALA A 650 -16.70 -18.69 -15.78
C ALA A 650 -15.44 -18.66 -16.67
N THR A 651 -15.58 -18.08 -17.86
CA THR A 651 -14.47 -17.78 -18.77
C THR A 651 -14.06 -16.31 -18.65
N PRO A 652 -12.75 -15.98 -18.58
CA PRO A 652 -11.60 -16.88 -18.63
C PRO A 652 -11.29 -17.59 -17.29
N ARG A 653 -10.94 -18.88 -17.37
CA ARG A 653 -10.77 -19.78 -16.20
C ARG A 653 -9.78 -19.30 -15.12
N PRO A 654 -8.63 -18.64 -15.42
CA PRO A 654 -7.74 -18.13 -14.38
C PRO A 654 -8.39 -17.06 -13.50
N LEU A 655 -9.15 -16.14 -14.11
CA LEU A 655 -9.85 -15.07 -13.37
C LEU A 655 -11.01 -15.65 -12.55
N ALA A 656 -11.75 -16.59 -13.13
CA ALA A 656 -12.81 -17.30 -12.44
C ALA A 656 -12.28 -18.06 -11.20
N PHE A 657 -11.15 -18.77 -11.35
CA PHE A 657 -10.49 -19.45 -10.22
C PHE A 657 -10.09 -18.47 -9.11
N ALA A 658 -9.51 -17.32 -9.47
CA ALA A 658 -9.13 -16.29 -8.51
C ALA A 658 -10.36 -15.71 -7.78
N ALA A 659 -11.47 -15.48 -8.51
CA ALA A 659 -12.74 -15.03 -7.93
C ALA A 659 -13.33 -16.08 -6.97
N LEU A 660 -13.34 -17.37 -7.33
CA LEU A 660 -13.78 -18.45 -6.44
C LEU A 660 -12.89 -18.59 -5.19
N CYS A 661 -11.57 -18.38 -5.33
CA CYS A 661 -10.66 -18.31 -4.18
C CYS A 661 -10.98 -17.10 -3.28
N ALA A 662 -11.29 -15.95 -3.85
CA ALA A 662 -11.68 -14.75 -3.10
C ALA A 662 -13.01 -14.97 -2.37
N TRP A 663 -13.99 -15.61 -3.02
CA TRP A 663 -15.26 -16.02 -2.41
C TRP A 663 -15.02 -16.90 -1.17
N LEU A 664 -14.29 -18.01 -1.31
CA LEU A 664 -13.95 -18.90 -0.20
C LEU A 664 -13.18 -18.17 0.90
N TYR A 665 -12.21 -17.31 0.53
CA TYR A 665 -11.45 -16.53 1.51
C TYR A 665 -12.33 -15.59 2.33
N VAL A 666 -13.30 -14.90 1.70
CA VAL A 666 -14.26 -14.02 2.41
C VAL A 666 -15.08 -14.81 3.42
N LEU A 667 -15.59 -15.98 3.01
CA LEU A 667 -16.37 -16.87 3.86
C LEU A 667 -15.52 -17.37 5.05
N PHE A 668 -14.30 -17.86 4.79
CA PHE A 668 -13.39 -18.33 5.83
C PHE A 668 -12.89 -17.22 6.76
N LEU A 669 -12.68 -16.01 6.24
CA LEU A 669 -12.32 -14.85 7.04
C LEU A 669 -13.44 -14.46 7.99
N ALA A 670 -14.69 -14.48 7.54
CA ALA A 670 -15.86 -14.24 8.38
C ALA A 670 -15.97 -15.27 9.50
N ALA A 671 -15.79 -16.57 9.20
CA ALA A 671 -15.77 -17.64 10.20
C ALA A 671 -14.63 -17.47 11.21
N ALA A 672 -13.40 -17.21 10.73
CA ALA A 672 -12.23 -17.01 11.58
C ALA A 672 -12.37 -15.76 12.47
N TRP A 673 -13.01 -14.70 11.98
CA TRP A 673 -13.36 -13.53 12.78
C TRP A 673 -14.39 -13.87 13.84
N LEU A 674 -15.48 -14.56 13.49
CA LEU A 674 -16.51 -14.97 14.45
C LEU A 674 -15.95 -15.86 15.56
N ALA A 675 -15.03 -16.77 15.23
CA ALA A 675 -14.35 -17.64 16.18
C ALA A 675 -13.37 -16.91 17.13
N SER A 676 -12.89 -15.73 16.76
CA SER A 676 -11.81 -15.04 17.48
C SER A 676 -12.29 -14.27 18.72
N PRO A 677 -11.55 -14.30 19.85
CA PRO A 677 -11.80 -13.39 20.96
C PRO A 677 -11.29 -11.98 20.62
N LEU A 678 -12.21 -11.01 20.57
CA LEU A 678 -11.93 -9.61 20.23
C LEU A 678 -12.43 -8.66 21.34
N SER A 679 -11.78 -7.49 21.45
CA SER A 679 -12.19 -6.42 22.38
C SER A 679 -13.57 -5.85 22.02
N ALA A 680 -14.25 -5.20 22.97
CA ALA A 680 -15.59 -4.64 22.76
C ALA A 680 -15.67 -3.69 21.54
N ALA A 681 -14.66 -2.82 21.36
CA ALA A 681 -14.58 -1.92 20.21
C ALA A 681 -14.38 -2.65 18.86
N GLN A 682 -13.79 -3.85 18.89
CA GLN A 682 -13.57 -4.69 17.71
C GLN A 682 -14.79 -5.58 17.38
N ARG A 683 -15.67 -5.88 18.34
CA ARG A 683 -16.90 -6.67 18.11
C ARG A 683 -17.86 -6.03 17.11
N THR A 684 -18.06 -4.71 17.17
CA THR A 684 -18.87 -4.01 16.16
C THR A 684 -18.29 -4.14 14.75
N ARG A 685 -16.96 -4.15 14.61
CA ARG A 685 -16.30 -4.34 13.30
C ARG A 685 -16.35 -5.79 12.83
N GLN A 686 -16.27 -6.74 13.77
CA GLN A 686 -16.45 -8.16 13.52
C GLN A 686 -17.84 -8.44 12.93
N LEU A 687 -18.90 -7.93 13.57
CA LEU A 687 -20.27 -8.07 13.08
C LEU A 687 -20.45 -7.40 11.72
N ALA A 688 -19.98 -6.16 11.55
CA ALA A 688 -20.02 -5.48 10.25
C ALA A 688 -19.28 -6.26 9.16
N GLY A 689 -18.14 -6.85 9.48
CA GLY A 689 -17.36 -7.69 8.58
C GLY A 689 -18.06 -9.00 8.19
N VAL A 690 -18.70 -9.67 9.15
CA VAL A 690 -19.51 -10.87 8.89
C VAL A 690 -20.73 -10.51 8.06
N LEU A 691 -21.40 -9.38 8.32
CA LEU A 691 -22.52 -8.90 7.50
C LEU A 691 -22.09 -8.53 6.08
N ALA A 692 -20.94 -7.85 5.92
CA ALA A 692 -20.37 -7.52 4.62
C ALA A 692 -19.89 -8.75 3.84
N SER A 693 -19.69 -9.90 4.51
CA SER A 693 -19.22 -11.12 3.84
C SER A 693 -20.21 -11.63 2.80
N LEU A 694 -21.52 -11.48 3.02
CA LEU A 694 -22.54 -11.95 2.09
C LEU A 694 -22.50 -11.18 0.75
N PRO A 695 -22.65 -9.84 0.69
CA PRO A 695 -22.62 -9.12 -0.58
C PRO A 695 -21.27 -9.22 -1.31
N LEU A 696 -20.16 -9.33 -0.57
CA LEU A 696 -18.84 -9.57 -1.17
C LEU A 696 -18.73 -10.99 -1.76
N ALA A 697 -19.23 -11.99 -1.03
CA ALA A 697 -19.23 -13.38 -1.47
C ALA A 697 -20.12 -13.59 -2.71
N THR A 698 -21.30 -12.95 -2.76
CA THR A 698 -22.18 -12.98 -3.94
C THR A 698 -21.51 -12.35 -5.16
N TRP A 699 -20.80 -11.22 -4.98
CA TRP A 699 -20.05 -10.58 -6.05
C TRP A 699 -18.97 -11.50 -6.64
N PHE A 700 -18.15 -12.12 -5.78
CA PHE A 700 -17.10 -13.04 -6.22
C PHE A 700 -17.66 -14.32 -6.86
N LEU A 701 -18.79 -14.85 -6.39
CA LEU A 701 -19.45 -15.96 -7.05
C LEU A 701 -19.94 -15.60 -8.44
N HIS A 702 -20.51 -14.41 -8.62
CA HIS A 702 -20.97 -13.95 -9.93
C HIS A 702 -19.82 -13.83 -10.94
N LEU A 703 -18.62 -13.44 -10.49
CA LEU A 703 -17.41 -13.41 -11.32
C LEU A 703 -16.76 -14.79 -11.53
N GLY A 704 -16.97 -15.72 -10.60
CA GLY A 704 -16.30 -17.02 -10.58
C GLY A 704 -17.07 -18.15 -11.27
N LEU A 705 -18.40 -18.09 -11.22
CA LEU A 705 -19.28 -19.14 -11.73
C LEU A 705 -19.86 -18.79 -13.10
N ALA A 706 -20.06 -19.81 -13.93
CA ALA A 706 -20.69 -19.66 -15.24
C ALA A 706 -22.14 -19.17 -15.11
N GLY A 707 -22.45 -18.08 -15.80
CA GLY A 707 -23.79 -17.47 -15.79
C GLY A 707 -24.82 -18.26 -16.59
N GLU A 708 -24.39 -18.92 -17.65
CA GLU A 708 -25.22 -19.75 -18.53
C GLU A 708 -24.46 -21.03 -18.88
N ILE A 709 -25.12 -22.18 -18.68
CA ILE A 709 -24.65 -23.53 -19.03
C ILE A 709 -25.75 -24.18 -19.84
N ASP A 710 -25.40 -24.75 -20.98
CA ASP A 710 -26.28 -25.56 -21.81
C ASP A 710 -25.90 -27.04 -21.65
N LYS A 711 -26.75 -27.82 -20.99
CA LYS A 711 -26.54 -29.26 -20.79
C LYS A 711 -27.88 -29.97 -20.78
N TYR A 712 -27.95 -31.11 -21.47
CA TYR A 712 -29.17 -31.94 -21.58
C TYR A 712 -30.38 -31.21 -22.19
N GLY A 713 -30.16 -30.22 -23.08
CA GLY A 713 -31.22 -29.45 -23.72
C GLY A 713 -31.92 -28.44 -22.81
N GLN A 714 -31.30 -28.09 -21.68
CA GLN A 714 -31.77 -27.06 -20.75
C GLN A 714 -30.68 -26.03 -20.50
N GLN A 715 -31.07 -24.76 -20.41
CA GLN A 715 -30.19 -23.65 -20.05
C GLN A 715 -30.39 -23.26 -18.59
N PHE A 716 -29.29 -23.23 -17.83
CA PHE A 716 -29.31 -22.88 -16.41
C PHE A 716 -27.96 -22.27 -15.98
N SER A 717 -27.96 -21.52 -14.88
CA SER A 717 -26.72 -21.01 -14.27
C SER A 717 -26.05 -22.05 -13.38
N ALA A 718 -24.74 -21.94 -13.16
CA ALA A 718 -24.01 -22.81 -12.23
C ALA A 718 -24.60 -22.81 -10.80
N LEU A 719 -25.14 -21.68 -10.32
CA LEU A 719 -25.80 -21.61 -9.02
C LEU A 719 -27.14 -22.34 -8.99
N GLN A 720 -27.92 -22.28 -10.09
CA GLN A 720 -29.13 -23.08 -10.22
C GLN A 720 -28.80 -24.57 -10.23
N PHE A 721 -27.73 -24.97 -10.91
CA PHE A 721 -27.25 -26.35 -10.90
C PHE A 721 -26.91 -26.85 -9.49
N LEU A 722 -26.23 -26.02 -8.69
CA LEU A 722 -25.79 -26.40 -7.34
C LEU A 722 -26.89 -26.35 -6.27
N LEU A 723 -27.89 -25.46 -6.41
CA LEU A 723 -28.84 -25.14 -5.34
C LEU A 723 -30.30 -25.46 -5.66
N SER A 724 -30.61 -26.00 -6.84
CA SER A 724 -31.94 -26.53 -7.16
C SER A 724 -32.14 -27.92 -6.54
N ALA A 725 -33.39 -28.30 -6.28
CA ALA A 725 -33.69 -29.56 -5.61
C ALA A 725 -33.52 -30.77 -6.53
N ASP A 726 -33.85 -30.58 -7.81
CA ASP A 726 -33.72 -31.58 -8.87
C ASP A 726 -33.20 -30.94 -10.17
N ARG A 727 -32.70 -31.79 -11.08
CA ARG A 727 -32.10 -31.37 -12.36
C ARG A 727 -33.13 -31.15 -13.47
N GLN A 728 -34.42 -31.40 -13.21
CA GLN A 728 -35.50 -31.25 -14.19
C GLN A 728 -36.24 -29.91 -13.99
N HIS A 729 -36.28 -29.39 -12.76
CA HIS A 729 -36.98 -28.16 -12.37
C HIS A 729 -36.05 -27.20 -11.62
N TYR A 730 -35.33 -26.36 -12.37
CA TYR A 730 -34.45 -25.36 -11.76
C TYR A 730 -35.24 -24.27 -11.00
N ALA A 731 -34.77 -23.94 -9.79
CA ALA A 731 -35.41 -22.93 -8.97
C ALA A 731 -35.24 -21.51 -9.57
N ALA A 732 -36.24 -20.66 -9.35
CA ALA A 732 -36.16 -19.25 -9.70
C ALA A 732 -35.02 -18.55 -8.93
N GLN A 733 -34.40 -17.55 -9.55
CA GLN A 733 -33.22 -16.85 -9.01
C GLN A 733 -33.40 -16.34 -7.55
N PRO A 734 -34.54 -15.76 -7.12
CA PRO A 734 -34.73 -15.34 -5.73
C PRO A 734 -34.61 -16.49 -4.72
N ILE A 735 -35.10 -17.69 -5.08
CA ILE A 735 -35.04 -18.88 -4.23
C ILE A 735 -33.60 -19.40 -4.14
N VAL A 736 -32.87 -19.38 -5.26
CA VAL A 736 -31.45 -19.76 -5.31
C VAL A 736 -30.63 -18.86 -4.39
N TRP A 737 -30.82 -17.54 -4.45
CA TRP A 737 -30.13 -16.59 -3.58
C TRP A 737 -30.52 -16.71 -2.11
N LEU A 738 -31.78 -17.03 -1.81
CA LEU A 738 -32.21 -17.32 -0.44
C LEU A 738 -31.52 -18.57 0.12
N ARG A 739 -31.50 -19.67 -0.65
CA ARG A 739 -30.81 -20.92 -0.29
C ARG A 739 -29.31 -20.69 -0.09
N TYR A 740 -28.68 -19.94 -1.00
CA TYR A 740 -27.28 -19.55 -0.87
C TYR A 740 -27.02 -18.73 0.40
N SER A 741 -27.86 -17.74 0.70
CA SER A 741 -27.69 -16.88 1.88
C SER A 741 -27.78 -17.69 3.17
N ALA A 742 -28.72 -18.64 3.25
CA ALA A 742 -28.84 -19.58 4.36
C ALA A 742 -27.60 -20.48 4.48
N LEU A 743 -27.12 -21.05 3.36
CA LEU A 743 -25.91 -21.87 3.32
C LEU A 743 -24.67 -21.08 3.77
N HIS A 744 -24.51 -19.86 3.29
CA HIS A 744 -23.39 -18.98 3.62
C HIS A 744 -23.31 -18.73 5.13
N VAL A 745 -24.43 -18.41 5.77
CA VAL A 745 -24.51 -18.22 7.23
C VAL A 745 -24.23 -19.53 7.98
N LEU A 746 -24.80 -20.64 7.52
CA LEU A 746 -24.65 -21.95 8.17
C LEU A 746 -23.19 -22.43 8.13
N VAL A 747 -22.51 -22.31 6.99
CA VAL A 747 -21.09 -22.69 6.87
C VAL A 747 -20.21 -21.79 7.74
N ILE A 748 -20.48 -20.48 7.80
CA ILE A 748 -19.76 -19.56 8.70
C ILE A 748 -19.94 -19.98 10.16
N ALA A 749 -21.18 -20.27 10.59
CA ALA A 749 -21.48 -20.68 11.95
C ALA A 749 -20.82 -22.03 12.29
N ALA A 750 -20.90 -23.01 11.40
CA ALA A 750 -20.27 -24.32 11.56
C ALA A 750 -18.75 -24.20 11.69
N LEU A 751 -18.08 -23.53 10.76
CA LEU A 751 -16.64 -23.31 10.81
C LEU A 751 -16.23 -22.52 12.06
N ALA A 752 -16.97 -21.47 12.41
CA ALA A 752 -16.67 -20.68 13.59
C ALA A 752 -16.78 -21.50 14.88
N SER A 753 -17.79 -22.37 14.98
CA SER A 753 -17.96 -23.29 16.11
C SER A 753 -16.80 -24.29 16.20
N LEU A 754 -16.46 -24.97 15.11
CA LEU A 754 -15.36 -25.94 15.06
C LEU A 754 -14.01 -25.31 15.39
N GLN A 755 -13.77 -24.08 14.93
CA GLN A 755 -12.50 -23.37 15.12
C GLN A 755 -12.41 -22.60 16.45
N TRP A 756 -13.52 -22.42 17.17
CA TRP A 756 -13.61 -21.61 18.38
C TRP A 756 -12.54 -21.90 19.44
N PRO A 757 -12.28 -23.18 19.83
CA PRO A 757 -11.26 -23.47 20.83
C PRO A 757 -9.86 -23.09 20.35
N HIS A 758 -9.63 -23.15 19.04
CA HIS A 758 -8.31 -22.97 18.46
C HIS A 758 -7.88 -21.50 18.37
N PHE A 759 -8.82 -20.57 18.23
CA PHE A 759 -8.54 -19.13 18.31
C PHE A 759 -8.44 -18.60 19.76
N ARG A 760 -8.99 -19.35 20.72
CA ARG A 760 -9.08 -18.97 22.15
C ARG A 760 -8.07 -19.68 23.06
N ALA A 761 -7.49 -20.80 22.63
CA ALA A 761 -6.45 -21.48 23.38
C ALA A 761 -5.21 -20.58 23.54
N THR A 762 -4.93 -20.16 24.78
CA THR A 762 -3.65 -19.56 25.16
C THR A 762 -2.56 -20.63 25.10
N PRO A 763 -1.35 -20.32 24.60
CA PRO A 763 -0.23 -21.22 24.78
C PRO A 763 -0.01 -21.42 26.29
N ARG A 764 0.02 -22.67 26.76
CA ARG A 764 0.58 -23.01 28.08
C ARG A 764 2.04 -22.55 28.05
N LEU A 765 2.34 -21.41 28.67
CA LEU A 765 3.70 -21.11 29.08
C LEU A 765 4.07 -22.21 30.07
N HIS A 766 5.02 -23.07 29.71
CA HIS A 766 5.68 -23.93 30.69
C HIS A 766 6.38 -23.02 31.69
N SER A 767 5.73 -22.78 32.82
CA SER A 767 6.33 -22.18 34.00
C SER A 767 7.00 -23.30 34.79
N GLN A 768 8.18 -23.74 34.36
CA GLN A 768 9.13 -24.47 35.20
C GLN A 768 10.56 -24.12 34.74
N ALA A 769 11.11 -23.04 35.29
CA ALA A 769 12.52 -22.99 35.60
C ALA A 769 12.59 -23.11 37.12
N PRO A 770 13.14 -24.20 37.69
CA PRO A 770 13.35 -24.27 39.12
C PRO A 770 14.37 -23.20 39.51
N HIS A 771 14.05 -22.44 40.55
CA HIS A 771 15.03 -21.64 41.27
C HIS A 771 16.19 -22.56 41.68
N ALA A 772 17.37 -22.34 41.10
CA ALA A 772 18.61 -22.81 41.67
C ALA A 772 19.10 -21.73 42.62
N SER A 773 18.84 -21.93 43.90
CA SER A 773 19.67 -21.40 44.99
C SER A 773 21.03 -22.11 44.92
N HIS A 774 22.10 -21.36 44.65
CA HIS A 774 23.40 -21.40 45.33
C HIS A 774 24.32 -20.34 44.71
#